data_AF-A0A1V5BVI9-F1
#
_entry.id   AF-A0A1V5BVI9-F1
#
_cell.length_a   1.000
_cell.length_b   1.000
_cell.length_c   1.000
_cell.angle_alpha   90.00
_cell.angle_beta   90.00
_cell.angle_gamma   90.00
#
_symmetry.space_group_name_H-M   'P 1'
#
loop_
_entity.id
_entity.type
_entity.pdbx_description
1 polymer ?
#
loop_
_entity_poly.entity_id
_entity_poly.type
_entity_poly.pdbx_seq_one_letter_code
_entity_poly.pdbx_strand_id
1 'polypeptide(L)'
;MKDFAHRNATSVDEAVRLLKKNKGKTKLNAGGTDLLGLLKDMVLPDYPETLINVKDIAGLDYIREDKEGLRIGALTKLKHLVDSPVVREGYRLLAEAAKSVAGPQIRNMATIGGNLAQDVRCWYYRYPDQIGGTIKCLRKGGTVCNALAGENRYHSIFGAAPLASHPCAAHCPANTAIPSYLEKIKNADFNGAARIFVEFNPMPAITGRVCPVFCEPNCNRTDHDEPVAIKCVERSLGDYTLDHAKEIYKGPEAESGKRVAIVGSGPAGLAAAYYLRRAGHAVTVYEKLPEAGGMLRYSIPGYRLPKDVLKKQVQALADMGITFTCGTEAGKIDELRDRFDAVLVATGAWKERAQTLKGDGSAISGLTFLKKVSEGDRTVPGKKVAVIGGGNVAVDVARTLARLGAKPVVIYRRTQKEMPAFKDEIEKAREEGTVFQYLTLPVRSEKSGEKVLLTCVKTKLGSADASRRRRPVPKEGSDFTASYDAVITATGEEPDRSLLSGKINKDSGYLLGDNLYIAGDFKNGSTTVIEAMTSGREAARVINSRIGAKEPSQKTVSSLPRFTSPVYERSSRLAIGEAAVAERVKDVDLEDCRGASLLEAEKEARRCFDCGCLAINPSDVGNALVALRGTIVTTKRSIGAETFFAPNATASTVLEADEMITEIRIPSLPKGARQKYLKFTLRKPIDFALVSVASVLQMANGTCKDARIVLGAVAPGPIRAKKAEEIIIGKPITAELIEEAAEAAVAESRPLSKNGYKVQIGRALVKKTLEEGSGVHDKNLS
;
A
#
# COMPACT_ATOMS: atom_id res chain seq x y z
N MET A 1 -5.00 -27.87 -21.46
CA MET A 1 -3.77 -27.15 -21.04
C MET A 1 -3.40 -26.21 -22.18
N LYS A 2 -2.82 -25.03 -21.88
CA LYS A 2 -2.21 -24.21 -22.94
C LYS A 2 -0.85 -24.81 -23.29
N ASP A 3 -0.35 -24.49 -24.47
CA ASP A 3 0.96 -24.94 -24.91
C ASP A 3 2.08 -24.32 -24.05
N PHE A 4 3.10 -25.12 -23.78
CA PHE A 4 4.31 -24.70 -23.09
C PHE A 4 5.51 -25.48 -23.64
N ALA A 5 6.68 -24.85 -23.64
CA ALA A 5 7.92 -25.54 -23.93
C ALA A 5 8.31 -26.44 -22.75
N HIS A 6 8.58 -27.72 -23.01
CA HIS A 6 9.13 -28.62 -22.00
C HIS A 6 10.65 -28.71 -22.16
N ARG A 7 11.40 -28.47 -21.09
CA ARG A 7 12.87 -28.51 -21.07
C ARG A 7 13.32 -29.48 -19.99
N ASN A 8 14.36 -30.25 -20.26
CA ASN A 8 14.99 -31.09 -19.25
C ASN A 8 16.27 -30.41 -18.78
N ALA A 9 16.41 -30.20 -17.47
CA ALA A 9 17.65 -29.69 -16.88
C ALA A 9 18.43 -30.86 -16.26
N THR A 10 19.72 -30.90 -16.55
CA THR A 10 20.65 -31.94 -16.06
C THR A 10 21.52 -31.46 -14.89
N SER A 11 21.54 -30.14 -14.66
CA SER A 11 22.27 -29.51 -13.55
C SER A 11 21.45 -28.37 -12.92
N VAL A 12 21.81 -28.01 -11.68
CA VAL A 12 21.21 -26.87 -10.97
C VAL A 12 21.45 -25.56 -11.72
N ASP A 13 22.67 -25.34 -12.23
CA ASP A 13 23.02 -24.12 -12.97
C ASP A 13 22.24 -23.99 -14.28
N GLU A 14 22.01 -25.10 -14.97
CA GLU A 14 21.13 -25.11 -16.14
C GLU A 14 19.69 -24.75 -15.77
N ALA A 15 19.14 -25.35 -14.71
CA ALA A 15 17.78 -25.04 -14.26
C ALA A 15 17.62 -23.55 -13.88
N VAL A 16 18.58 -22.97 -13.15
CA VAL A 16 18.57 -21.54 -12.77
C VAL A 16 18.70 -20.63 -13.98
N ARG A 17 19.57 -20.95 -14.94
CA ARG A 17 19.70 -20.18 -16.19
C ARG A 17 18.39 -20.17 -16.98
N LEU A 18 17.71 -21.31 -17.06
CA LEU A 18 16.42 -21.42 -17.74
C LEU A 18 15.31 -20.65 -17.01
N LEU A 19 15.30 -20.65 -15.67
CA LEU A 19 14.34 -19.85 -14.88
C LEU A 19 14.48 -18.34 -15.15
N LYS A 20 15.73 -17.85 -15.22
CA LYS A 20 16.01 -16.41 -15.48
C LYS A 20 15.55 -15.95 -16.86
N LYS A 21 15.61 -16.82 -17.87
CA LYS A 21 15.38 -16.47 -19.28
C LYS A 21 14.00 -15.88 -19.56
N ASN A 22 12.96 -16.36 -18.86
CA ASN A 22 11.57 -16.05 -19.19
C ASN A 22 10.86 -15.16 -18.16
N LYS A 23 11.60 -14.37 -17.37
CA LYS A 23 11.06 -13.31 -16.48
C LYS A 23 9.84 -13.74 -15.64
N GLY A 24 9.89 -14.94 -15.03
CA GLY A 24 8.83 -15.46 -14.15
C GLY A 24 7.76 -16.34 -14.83
N LYS A 25 7.78 -16.50 -16.16
CA LYS A 25 6.88 -17.40 -16.91
C LYS A 25 7.41 -18.83 -17.02
N THR A 26 8.17 -19.29 -16.03
CA THR A 26 8.75 -20.64 -16.01
C THR A 26 8.50 -21.31 -14.68
N LYS A 27 8.18 -22.61 -14.71
CA LYS A 27 7.93 -23.41 -13.51
C LYS A 27 8.81 -24.67 -13.52
N LEU A 28 9.19 -25.10 -12.33
CA LEU A 28 9.94 -26.34 -12.13
C LEU A 28 8.99 -27.52 -11.90
N ASN A 29 9.32 -28.67 -12.46
CA ASN A 29 8.63 -29.93 -12.26
C ASN A 29 9.53 -30.93 -11.53
N ALA A 30 9.30 -31.06 -10.22
CA ALA A 30 9.97 -32.01 -9.32
C ALA A 30 9.00 -33.12 -8.86
N GLY A 31 8.16 -33.64 -9.77
CA GLY A 31 7.18 -34.71 -9.50
C GLY A 31 5.78 -34.42 -10.05
N GLY A 32 5.44 -33.14 -10.23
CA GLY A 32 4.33 -32.69 -11.07
C GLY A 32 2.91 -32.86 -10.51
N THR A 33 2.74 -33.50 -9.35
CA THR A 33 1.43 -33.90 -8.84
C THR A 33 0.50 -32.73 -8.49
N ASP A 34 1.03 -31.59 -8.02
CA ASP A 34 0.25 -30.36 -7.81
C ASP A 34 0.25 -29.47 -9.06
N LEU A 35 1.43 -29.22 -9.63
CA LEU A 35 1.62 -28.30 -10.75
C LEU A 35 0.83 -28.72 -12.00
N LEU A 36 0.87 -29.99 -12.40
CA LEU A 36 0.16 -30.45 -13.59
C LEU A 36 -1.37 -30.33 -13.42
N GLY A 37 -1.89 -30.49 -12.20
CA GLY A 37 -3.30 -30.21 -11.90
C GLY A 37 -3.64 -28.74 -12.11
N LEU A 38 -2.81 -27.83 -11.57
CA LEU A 38 -2.99 -26.37 -11.77
C LEU A 38 -2.92 -25.97 -13.25
N LEU A 39 -2.06 -26.60 -14.04
CA LEU A 39 -1.95 -26.37 -15.49
C LEU A 39 -3.15 -26.92 -16.25
N LYS A 40 -3.61 -28.13 -15.90
CA LYS A 40 -4.79 -28.78 -16.50
C LYS A 40 -6.04 -27.93 -16.31
N ASP A 41 -6.27 -27.50 -15.07
CA ASP A 41 -7.46 -26.75 -14.69
C ASP A 41 -7.32 -25.24 -14.97
N MET A 42 -6.19 -24.82 -15.56
CA MET A 42 -5.87 -23.44 -15.93
C MET A 42 -6.00 -22.46 -14.76
N VAL A 43 -5.55 -22.89 -13.58
CA VAL A 43 -5.68 -22.13 -12.32
C VAL A 43 -4.70 -20.96 -12.25
N LEU A 44 -3.51 -21.11 -12.82
CA LEU A 44 -2.43 -20.12 -12.68
C LEU A 44 -2.80 -18.83 -13.43
N PRO A 45 -2.74 -17.64 -12.79
CA PRO A 45 -3.00 -16.37 -13.47
C PRO A 45 -2.02 -16.12 -14.61
N ASP A 46 -0.73 -16.35 -14.33
CA ASP A 46 0.34 -16.32 -15.31
C ASP A 46 0.67 -17.75 -15.72
N TYR A 47 0.11 -18.16 -16.85
CA TYR A 47 0.38 -19.50 -17.38
C TYR A 47 1.84 -19.59 -17.82
N PRO A 48 2.59 -20.63 -17.40
CA PRO A 48 3.99 -20.75 -17.77
C PRO A 48 4.15 -21.03 -19.27
N GLU A 49 5.11 -20.33 -19.88
CA GLU A 49 5.54 -20.59 -21.26
C GLU A 49 6.57 -21.72 -21.32
N THR A 50 7.23 -22.03 -20.19
CA THR A 50 8.21 -23.11 -20.09
C THR A 50 8.04 -23.90 -18.80
N LEU A 51 8.09 -25.22 -18.92
CA LEU A 51 8.15 -26.17 -17.81
C LEU A 51 9.52 -26.87 -17.83
N ILE A 52 10.26 -26.75 -16.73
CA ILE A 52 11.57 -27.39 -16.60
C ILE A 52 11.42 -28.66 -15.77
N ASN A 53 11.65 -29.82 -16.37
CA ASN A 53 11.87 -31.05 -15.63
C ASN A 53 13.22 -30.98 -14.91
N VAL A 54 13.20 -31.17 -13.60
CA VAL A 54 14.41 -31.21 -12.76
C VAL A 54 14.65 -32.59 -12.14
N LYS A 55 13.80 -33.57 -12.44
CA LYS A 55 13.89 -34.92 -11.84
C LYS A 55 15.20 -35.65 -12.16
N ASP A 56 15.88 -35.23 -13.23
CA ASP A 56 17.08 -35.90 -13.74
C ASP A 56 18.38 -35.23 -13.25
N ILE A 57 18.29 -34.18 -12.42
CA ILE A 57 19.46 -33.55 -11.82
C ILE A 57 20.07 -34.50 -10.78
N ALA A 58 21.30 -34.95 -11.07
CA ALA A 58 22.03 -35.84 -10.18
C ALA A 58 22.40 -35.15 -8.85
N GLY A 59 22.51 -35.94 -7.78
CA GLY A 59 23.01 -35.47 -6.49
C GLY A 59 21.99 -34.70 -5.63
N LEU A 60 20.71 -34.64 -6.03
CA LEU A 60 19.64 -34.02 -5.25
C LEU A 60 18.62 -35.01 -4.68
N ASP A 61 18.76 -36.32 -4.91
CA ASP A 61 17.98 -37.36 -4.24
C ASP A 61 18.90 -38.15 -3.28
N TYR A 62 18.98 -37.70 -2.03
CA TYR A 62 19.74 -38.37 -0.98
C TYR A 62 19.18 -38.06 0.39
N ILE A 63 19.45 -38.96 1.33
CA ILE A 63 19.27 -38.76 2.77
C ILE A 63 20.61 -39.10 3.42
N ARG A 64 21.19 -38.15 4.14
CA ARG A 64 22.48 -38.32 4.84
C ARG A 64 22.37 -37.74 6.24
N GLU A 65 22.99 -38.39 7.20
CA GLU A 65 23.15 -37.86 8.56
C GLU A 65 24.63 -37.66 8.83
N ASP A 66 24.97 -36.49 9.34
CA ASP A 66 26.31 -36.14 9.79
C ASP A 66 26.26 -35.61 11.24
N LYS A 67 27.39 -35.07 11.73
CA LYS A 67 27.49 -34.55 13.10
C LYS A 67 26.62 -33.31 13.36
N GLU A 68 26.23 -32.58 12.31
CA GLU A 68 25.37 -31.39 12.41
C GLU A 68 23.89 -31.78 12.33
N GLY A 69 23.57 -32.92 11.71
CA GLY A 69 22.23 -33.51 11.69
C GLY A 69 21.88 -34.14 10.34
N LEU A 70 20.60 -34.10 9.99
CA LEU A 70 20.06 -34.69 8.78
C LEU A 70 20.11 -33.72 7.60
N ARG A 71 20.62 -34.19 6.47
CA ARG A 71 20.59 -33.52 5.16
C ARG A 71 19.77 -34.32 4.18
N ILE A 72 18.88 -33.63 3.48
CA ILE A 72 17.97 -34.24 2.52
C ILE A 72 18.04 -33.44 1.22
N GLY A 73 18.34 -34.11 0.11
CA GLY A 73 18.30 -33.48 -1.21
C GLY A 73 16.86 -33.12 -1.62
N ALA A 74 16.68 -32.01 -2.34
CA ALA A 74 15.35 -31.49 -2.68
C ALA A 74 14.50 -32.45 -3.54
N LEU A 75 15.12 -33.35 -4.31
CA LEU A 75 14.45 -34.34 -5.15
C LEU A 75 14.16 -35.66 -4.42
N THR A 76 14.46 -35.76 -3.13
CA THR A 76 14.12 -36.95 -2.36
C THR A 76 12.62 -37.14 -2.27
N LYS A 77 12.17 -38.33 -2.72
CA LYS A 77 10.77 -38.72 -2.72
C LYS A 77 10.24 -38.85 -1.30
N LEU A 78 8.99 -38.44 -1.08
CA LEU A 78 8.35 -38.56 0.23
C LEU A 78 8.29 -40.01 0.72
N LYS A 79 8.13 -40.99 -0.19
CA LYS A 79 8.25 -42.41 0.17
C LYS A 79 9.61 -42.76 0.81
N HIS A 80 10.71 -42.24 0.26
CA HIS A 80 12.04 -42.54 0.79
C HIS A 80 12.21 -41.99 2.21
N LEU A 81 11.58 -40.84 2.53
CA LEU A 81 11.55 -40.32 3.90
C LEU A 81 10.74 -41.21 4.85
N VAL A 82 9.63 -41.78 4.39
CA VAL A 82 8.80 -42.69 5.18
C VAL A 82 9.53 -43.99 5.48
N ASP A 83 10.31 -44.50 4.53
CA ASP A 83 10.97 -45.81 4.63
C ASP A 83 12.36 -45.74 5.27
N SER A 84 13.01 -44.56 5.24
CA SER A 84 14.39 -44.39 5.74
C SER A 84 14.51 -44.71 7.24
N PRO A 85 15.38 -45.67 7.63
CA PRO A 85 15.61 -46.00 9.04
C PRO A 85 16.11 -44.79 9.84
N VAL A 86 17.07 -44.04 9.30
CA VAL A 86 17.62 -42.83 9.91
C VAL A 86 16.53 -41.81 10.22
N VAL A 87 15.60 -41.59 9.28
CA VAL A 87 14.48 -40.66 9.50
C VAL A 87 13.47 -41.22 10.49
N ARG A 88 13.14 -42.52 10.42
CA ARG A 88 12.17 -43.14 11.33
C ARG A 88 12.62 -43.15 12.78
N GLU A 89 13.92 -43.32 13.01
CA GLU A 89 14.50 -43.44 14.35
C GLU A 89 14.90 -42.08 14.92
N GLY A 90 15.64 -41.26 14.17
CA GLY A 90 16.13 -39.95 14.64
C GLY A 90 15.13 -38.82 14.45
N TYR A 91 14.31 -38.87 13.40
CA TYR A 91 13.46 -37.75 12.93
C TYR A 91 12.02 -38.19 12.68
N ARG A 92 11.47 -39.01 13.58
CA ARG A 92 10.16 -39.66 13.45
C ARG A 92 9.04 -38.70 13.05
N LEU A 93 9.06 -37.46 13.55
CA LEU A 93 8.08 -36.43 13.21
C LEU A 93 8.00 -36.20 11.69
N LEU A 94 9.16 -36.16 11.02
CA LEU A 94 9.25 -35.99 9.58
C LEU A 94 8.68 -37.19 8.82
N ALA A 95 8.97 -38.41 9.27
CA ALA A 95 8.43 -39.63 8.67
C ALA A 95 6.90 -39.70 8.80
N GLU A 96 6.35 -39.36 9.98
CA GLU A 96 4.89 -39.34 10.20
C GLU A 96 4.20 -38.28 9.33
N ALA A 97 4.77 -37.07 9.26
CA ALA A 97 4.25 -36.00 8.39
C ALA A 97 4.30 -36.41 6.91
N ALA A 98 5.44 -36.94 6.43
CA ALA A 98 5.59 -37.43 5.06
C ALA A 98 4.59 -38.55 4.75
N LYS A 99 4.36 -39.48 5.69
CA LYS A 99 3.37 -40.57 5.54
C LYS A 99 1.94 -40.06 5.42
N SER A 100 1.62 -38.92 6.05
CA SER A 100 0.29 -38.32 5.99
C SER A 100 -0.02 -37.57 4.69
N VAL A 101 1.00 -37.35 3.83
CA VAL A 101 0.83 -36.68 2.55
C VAL A 101 0.21 -37.65 1.55
N ALA A 102 -1.02 -37.34 1.13
CA ALA A 102 -1.74 -38.00 0.02
C ALA A 102 -1.76 -39.54 0.09
N GLY A 103 -2.06 -40.20 -1.05
CA GLY A 103 -1.97 -41.65 -1.21
C GLY A 103 -0.54 -42.13 -1.51
N PRO A 104 -0.25 -43.43 -1.32
CA PRO A 104 1.06 -44.02 -1.64
C PRO A 104 1.57 -43.71 -3.06
N GLN A 105 0.68 -43.70 -4.06
CA GLN A 105 1.01 -43.42 -5.45
C GLN A 105 1.58 -42.01 -5.63
N ILE A 106 1.02 -41.02 -4.91
CA ILE A 106 1.51 -39.65 -4.94
C ILE A 106 2.86 -39.54 -4.22
N ARG A 107 3.05 -40.23 -3.09
CA ARG A 107 4.34 -40.22 -2.36
C ARG A 107 5.50 -40.87 -3.13
N ASN A 108 5.20 -41.76 -4.07
CA ASN A 108 6.20 -42.35 -4.98
C ASN A 108 6.74 -41.36 -6.02
N MET A 109 6.03 -40.26 -6.25
CA MET A 109 6.37 -39.24 -7.24
C MET A 109 6.71 -37.89 -6.63
N ALA A 110 6.04 -37.52 -5.54
CA ALA A 110 6.23 -36.25 -4.85
C ALA A 110 7.59 -36.21 -4.16
N THR A 111 8.33 -35.14 -4.40
CA THR A 111 9.60 -34.84 -3.74
C THR A 111 9.39 -33.92 -2.54
N ILE A 112 10.33 -33.89 -1.59
CA ILE A 112 10.29 -32.96 -0.46
C ILE A 112 10.34 -31.50 -0.94
N GLY A 113 11.23 -31.15 -1.87
CA GLY A 113 11.32 -29.80 -2.43
C GLY A 113 10.04 -29.41 -3.16
N GLY A 114 9.48 -30.33 -3.94
CA GLY A 114 8.18 -30.13 -4.59
C GLY A 114 7.04 -29.95 -3.59
N ASN A 115 7.04 -30.66 -2.45
CA ASN A 115 6.02 -30.52 -1.40
C ASN A 115 6.09 -29.17 -0.69
N LEU A 116 7.30 -28.70 -0.36
CA LEU A 116 7.51 -27.39 0.27
C LEU A 116 7.11 -26.23 -0.65
N ALA A 117 7.29 -26.39 -1.96
CA ALA A 117 6.94 -25.40 -2.98
C ALA A 117 5.51 -25.54 -3.54
N GLN A 118 4.64 -26.34 -2.92
CA GLN A 118 3.25 -26.49 -3.38
C GLN A 118 2.46 -25.20 -3.26
N ASP A 119 1.43 -25.09 -4.10
CA ASP A 119 0.55 -23.93 -4.07
C ASP A 119 -0.55 -24.07 -3.00
N VAL A 120 -1.14 -22.96 -2.58
CA VAL A 120 -2.14 -22.94 -1.52
C VAL A 120 -3.38 -23.77 -1.86
N ARG A 121 -4.10 -24.19 -0.81
CA ARG A 121 -5.40 -24.84 -0.94
C ARG A 121 -6.50 -23.83 -0.60
N CYS A 122 -7.18 -23.38 -1.64
CA CYS A 122 -8.35 -22.51 -1.56
C CYS A 122 -9.20 -22.81 -2.79
N TRP A 123 -10.47 -23.14 -2.62
CA TRP A 123 -11.32 -23.43 -3.78
C TRP A 123 -11.60 -22.19 -4.63
N TYR A 124 -11.56 -20.98 -4.07
CA TYR A 124 -11.75 -19.76 -4.88
C TYR A 124 -10.58 -19.56 -5.82
N TYR A 125 -9.38 -19.91 -5.36
CA TYR A 125 -8.19 -19.91 -6.19
C TYR A 125 -8.22 -21.05 -7.19
N ARG A 126 -8.47 -22.28 -6.73
CA ARG A 126 -8.44 -23.51 -7.55
C ARG A 126 -9.71 -23.74 -8.37
N TYR A 127 -10.66 -22.82 -8.35
CA TYR A 127 -11.89 -22.94 -9.13
C TYR A 127 -11.54 -23.01 -10.63
N PRO A 128 -11.93 -24.09 -11.35
CA PRO A 128 -11.65 -24.23 -12.76
C PRO A 128 -12.50 -23.27 -13.58
N ASP A 129 -11.88 -22.63 -14.57
CA ASP A 129 -12.56 -21.64 -15.40
C ASP A 129 -13.65 -22.25 -16.30
N GLN A 130 -13.60 -23.57 -16.54
CA GLN A 130 -14.53 -24.31 -17.40
C GLN A 130 -15.92 -24.51 -16.78
N ILE A 131 -16.05 -24.38 -15.46
CA ILE A 131 -17.29 -24.64 -14.72
C ILE A 131 -17.76 -23.29 -14.16
N GLY A 132 -18.32 -22.41 -14.99
CA GLY A 132 -18.89 -21.14 -14.53
C GLY A 132 -17.94 -19.92 -14.52
N GLY A 133 -16.76 -20.02 -15.15
CA GLY A 133 -15.84 -18.90 -15.35
C GLY A 133 -14.83 -18.66 -14.22
N THR A 134 -13.90 -17.74 -14.45
CA THR A 134 -12.78 -17.46 -13.53
C THR A 134 -13.23 -16.70 -12.28
N ILE A 135 -13.05 -17.28 -11.09
CA ILE A 135 -13.13 -16.52 -9.83
C ILE A 135 -11.89 -15.64 -9.68
N LYS A 136 -12.05 -14.32 -9.79
CA LYS A 136 -10.97 -13.33 -9.59
C LYS A 136 -10.71 -13.08 -8.11
N CYS A 137 -10.07 -14.03 -7.44
CA CYS A 137 -9.53 -13.83 -6.08
C CYS A 137 -8.20 -13.05 -6.12
N LEU A 138 -7.70 -12.63 -4.95
CA LEU A 138 -6.39 -11.96 -4.80
C LEU A 138 -5.23 -12.66 -5.56
N ARG A 139 -5.21 -13.99 -5.56
CA ARG A 139 -4.17 -14.78 -6.25
C ARG A 139 -4.34 -14.89 -7.76
N LYS A 140 -5.51 -14.49 -8.28
CA LYS A 140 -5.84 -14.44 -9.72
C LYS A 140 -5.94 -12.98 -10.21
N GLY A 141 -5.28 -12.05 -9.53
CA GLY A 141 -5.29 -10.62 -9.88
C GLY A 141 -6.57 -9.87 -9.49
N GLY A 142 -7.45 -10.49 -8.69
CA GLY A 142 -8.58 -9.80 -8.08
C GLY A 142 -8.15 -8.92 -6.90
N THR A 143 -9.07 -8.09 -6.42
CA THR A 143 -8.80 -7.12 -5.35
C THR A 143 -9.30 -7.58 -3.98
N VAL A 144 -10.19 -8.59 -3.91
CA VAL A 144 -10.84 -9.06 -2.67
C VAL A 144 -10.62 -10.57 -2.45
N CYS A 145 -10.57 -10.97 -1.17
CA CYS A 145 -10.60 -12.39 -0.78
C CYS A 145 -12.04 -12.89 -0.67
N ASN A 146 -12.48 -13.71 -1.63
CA ASN A 146 -13.84 -14.28 -1.65
C ASN A 146 -14.17 -15.18 -0.44
N ALA A 147 -13.16 -15.66 0.28
CA ALA A 147 -13.36 -16.44 1.50
C ALA A 147 -13.88 -15.61 2.67
N LEU A 148 -13.76 -14.29 2.64
CA LEU A 148 -14.23 -13.43 3.73
C LEU A 148 -15.75 -13.50 3.91
N ALA A 149 -16.49 -13.22 2.83
CA ALA A 149 -17.95 -13.22 2.82
C ALA A 149 -18.55 -14.57 2.42
N GLY A 150 -17.73 -15.48 1.88
CA GLY A 150 -18.19 -16.70 1.26
C GLY A 150 -18.14 -17.94 2.15
N GLU A 151 -18.06 -19.08 1.48
CA GLU A 151 -17.71 -20.35 2.08
C GLU A 151 -16.28 -20.25 2.65
N ASN A 152 -16.08 -20.60 3.92
CA ASN A 152 -14.77 -20.45 4.57
C ASN A 152 -14.36 -21.61 5.49
N ARG A 153 -15.07 -22.75 5.44
CA ARG A 153 -14.83 -23.92 6.31
C ARG A 153 -13.37 -24.38 6.40
N TYR A 154 -12.59 -24.25 5.33
CA TYR A 154 -11.21 -24.77 5.25
C TYR A 154 -10.13 -23.70 5.41
N HIS A 155 -10.52 -22.43 5.51
CA HIS A 155 -9.59 -21.30 5.51
C HIS A 155 -8.95 -21.06 6.88
N SER A 156 -8.07 -20.08 6.93
CA SER A 156 -7.35 -19.67 8.13
C SER A 156 -8.28 -19.32 9.30
N ILE A 157 -7.82 -19.63 10.51
CA ILE A 157 -8.36 -19.17 11.80
C ILE A 157 -7.33 -18.32 12.56
N PHE A 158 -6.21 -17.91 11.98
CA PHE A 158 -5.20 -17.05 12.60
C PHE A 158 -4.93 -15.77 11.80
N GLY A 159 -5.85 -15.40 10.90
CA GLY A 159 -5.72 -14.22 10.04
C GLY A 159 -5.27 -14.53 8.62
N ALA A 160 -5.02 -13.49 7.82
CA ALA A 160 -4.78 -13.58 6.39
C ALA A 160 -3.34 -13.18 6.03
N ALA A 161 -2.78 -13.77 4.98
CA ALA A 161 -1.46 -13.39 4.47
C ALA A 161 -1.54 -11.97 3.90
N PRO A 162 -0.62 -11.07 4.29
CA PRO A 162 -0.68 -9.66 3.91
C PRO A 162 -0.52 -9.49 2.39
N LEU A 163 -1.12 -8.44 1.86
CA LEU A 163 -0.93 -8.04 0.46
C LEU A 163 0.44 -7.37 0.27
N ALA A 164 1.10 -7.67 -0.86
CA ALA A 164 2.29 -6.94 -1.28
C ALA A 164 1.96 -5.46 -1.59
N SER A 165 0.76 -5.19 -2.11
CA SER A 165 0.22 -3.85 -2.26
C SER A 165 -1.29 -3.88 -2.04
N HIS A 166 -1.80 -2.96 -1.23
CA HIS A 166 -3.22 -2.84 -0.92
C HIS A 166 -3.88 -1.90 -1.91
N PRO A 167 -5.16 -2.12 -2.32
CA PRO A 167 -5.82 -1.26 -3.31
C PRO A 167 -5.81 0.23 -2.94
N CYS A 168 -6.04 0.56 -1.66
CA CYS A 168 -5.97 1.94 -1.18
C CYS A 168 -4.57 2.56 -1.34
N ALA A 169 -3.51 1.81 -1.07
CA ALA A 169 -2.13 2.25 -1.22
C ALA A 169 -1.74 2.38 -2.70
N ALA A 170 -2.07 1.37 -3.52
CA ALA A 170 -1.73 1.32 -4.94
C ALA A 170 -2.32 2.48 -5.75
N HIS A 171 -3.50 2.98 -5.38
CA HIS A 171 -4.14 4.13 -6.03
C HIS A 171 -3.72 5.47 -5.42
N CYS A 172 -3.10 5.49 -4.24
CA CYS A 172 -2.53 6.71 -3.69
C CYS A 172 -1.28 7.09 -4.49
N PRO A 173 -1.17 8.33 -5.02
CA PRO A 173 0.03 8.75 -5.74
C PRO A 173 1.31 8.68 -4.89
N ALA A 174 1.20 8.80 -3.57
CA ALA A 174 2.34 8.65 -2.66
C ALA A 174 2.63 7.19 -2.28
N ASN A 175 1.79 6.24 -2.70
CA ASN A 175 1.84 4.83 -2.29
C ASN A 175 1.94 4.66 -0.76
N THR A 176 1.16 5.47 -0.03
CA THR A 176 1.17 5.49 1.43
C THR A 176 0.79 4.11 1.99
N ALA A 177 1.50 3.65 3.02
CA ALA A 177 1.22 2.40 3.72
C ALA A 177 -0.04 2.49 4.61
N ILE A 178 -1.21 2.72 3.99
CA ILE A 178 -2.49 3.01 4.66
C ILE A 178 -2.85 1.97 5.73
N PRO A 179 -2.89 0.66 5.42
CA PRO A 179 -3.24 -0.34 6.42
C PRO A 179 -2.23 -0.40 7.58
N SER A 180 -0.96 -0.09 7.34
CA SER A 180 0.08 -0.17 8.37
C SER A 180 -0.09 0.90 9.45
N TYR A 181 -0.34 2.15 9.07
CA TYR A 181 -0.61 3.17 10.08
C TYR A 181 -2.03 3.03 10.66
N LEU A 182 -3.02 2.55 9.90
CA LEU A 182 -4.36 2.27 10.45
C LEU A 182 -4.28 1.19 11.54
N GLU A 183 -3.45 0.16 11.38
CA GLU A 183 -3.22 -0.84 12.41
C GLU A 183 -2.61 -0.23 13.68
N LYS A 184 -1.70 0.73 13.55
CA LYS A 184 -1.18 1.48 14.70
C LYS A 184 -2.27 2.29 15.39
N ILE A 185 -3.13 2.96 14.63
CA ILE A 185 -4.28 3.70 15.15
C ILE A 185 -5.24 2.77 15.93
N LYS A 186 -5.58 1.58 15.41
CA LYS A 186 -6.44 0.60 16.11
C LYS A 186 -5.89 0.16 17.47
N ASN A 187 -4.57 0.26 17.65
CA ASN A 187 -3.86 -0.07 18.88
C ASN A 187 -3.52 1.18 19.72
N ALA A 188 -4.16 2.33 19.42
CA ALA A 188 -3.91 3.63 20.05
C ALA A 188 -2.46 4.13 19.97
N ASP A 189 -1.64 3.58 19.07
CA ASP A 189 -0.26 3.99 18.81
C ASP A 189 -0.23 5.11 17.75
N PHE A 190 -0.76 6.29 18.09
CA PHE A 190 -0.82 7.43 17.17
C PHE A 190 0.56 7.95 16.77
N ASN A 191 1.53 7.90 17.68
CA ASN A 191 2.91 8.28 17.41
C ASN A 191 3.57 7.32 16.39
N GLY A 192 3.37 6.01 16.54
CA GLY A 192 3.80 5.02 15.55
C GLY A 192 3.09 5.18 14.21
N ALA A 193 1.79 5.49 14.22
CA ALA A 193 1.02 5.79 13.01
C ALA A 193 1.56 7.02 12.27
N ALA A 194 1.80 8.12 12.99
CA ALA A 194 2.34 9.37 12.45
C ALA A 194 3.72 9.17 11.83
N ARG A 195 4.61 8.43 12.50
CA ARG A 195 5.93 8.07 11.97
C ARG A 195 5.84 7.30 10.67
N ILE A 196 4.97 6.28 10.59
CA ILE A 196 4.74 5.54 9.33
C ILE A 196 4.22 6.48 8.25
N PHE A 197 3.29 7.38 8.58
CA PHE A 197 2.67 8.25 7.59
C PHE A 197 3.66 9.24 6.98
N VAL A 198 4.51 9.88 7.79
CA VAL A 198 5.50 10.87 7.31
C VAL A 198 6.64 10.27 6.47
N GLU A 199 6.84 8.95 6.52
CA GLU A 199 7.75 8.25 5.59
C GLU A 199 7.30 8.36 4.13
N PHE A 200 5.99 8.48 3.89
CA PHE A 200 5.41 8.56 2.55
C PHE A 200 4.92 9.97 2.22
N ASN A 201 4.40 10.68 3.22
CA ASN A 201 3.75 11.96 3.08
C ASN A 201 4.16 12.92 4.21
N PRO A 202 5.08 13.87 3.97
CA PRO A 202 5.63 14.72 5.02
C PRO A 202 4.72 15.86 5.47
N MET A 203 3.52 16.00 4.91
CA MET A 203 2.58 17.07 5.28
C MET A 203 1.15 16.53 5.46
N PRO A 204 0.92 15.56 6.36
CA PRO A 204 -0.35 14.85 6.50
C PRO A 204 -1.51 15.78 6.87
N ALA A 205 -1.28 16.80 7.69
CA ALA A 205 -2.30 17.80 8.07
C ALA A 205 -2.82 18.58 6.84
N ILE A 206 -1.95 18.80 5.85
CA ILE A 206 -2.30 19.51 4.62
C ILE A 206 -3.11 18.57 3.71
N THR A 207 -2.59 17.37 3.44
CA THR A 207 -3.26 16.41 2.55
C THR A 207 -4.59 15.90 3.11
N GLY A 208 -4.72 15.76 4.44
CA GLY A 208 -6.00 15.42 5.09
C GLY A 208 -7.12 16.44 4.82
N ARG A 209 -6.76 17.67 4.39
CA ARG A 209 -7.71 18.72 4.02
C ARG A 209 -7.94 18.80 2.51
N VAL A 210 -6.86 18.81 1.72
CA VAL A 210 -6.93 19.16 0.29
C VAL A 210 -6.85 17.95 -0.68
N CYS A 211 -6.58 16.74 -0.18
CA CYS A 211 -6.53 15.55 -1.02
C CYS A 211 -7.92 15.23 -1.60
N PRO A 212 -8.01 14.88 -2.90
CA PRO A 212 -9.27 14.46 -3.53
C PRO A 212 -9.58 12.96 -3.39
N VAL A 213 -8.92 12.27 -2.46
CA VAL A 213 -9.12 10.85 -2.11
C VAL A 213 -9.05 9.86 -3.27
N PHE A 214 -7.84 9.54 -3.74
CA PHE A 214 -7.63 8.46 -4.71
C PHE A 214 -7.85 7.06 -4.13
N CYS A 215 -7.65 6.93 -2.81
CA CYS A 215 -7.67 5.66 -2.09
C CYS A 215 -9.08 5.17 -1.75
N GLU A 216 -9.98 6.05 -1.30
CA GLU A 216 -11.31 5.67 -0.81
C GLU A 216 -12.23 5.05 -1.90
N PRO A 217 -12.31 5.59 -3.13
CA PRO A 217 -13.12 4.98 -4.19
C PRO A 217 -12.68 3.57 -4.58
N ASN A 218 -11.43 3.22 -4.28
CA ASN A 218 -10.82 1.93 -4.58
C ASN A 218 -10.69 1.05 -3.32
N CYS A 219 -11.33 1.43 -2.21
CA CYS A 219 -11.38 0.62 -1.00
C CYS A 219 -12.21 -0.64 -1.27
N ASN A 220 -11.70 -1.81 -0.88
CA ASN A 220 -12.43 -3.08 -1.01
C ASN A 220 -13.72 -3.16 -0.18
N ARG A 221 -13.91 -2.23 0.76
CA ARG A 221 -15.10 -2.16 1.61
C ARG A 221 -16.28 -1.47 0.93
N THR A 222 -16.04 -0.74 -0.16
CA THR A 222 -17.07 0.04 -0.88
C THR A 222 -18.30 -0.79 -1.24
N ASP A 223 -18.12 -2.02 -1.73
CA ASP A 223 -19.24 -2.89 -2.15
C ASP A 223 -19.90 -3.65 -0.99
N HIS A 224 -19.36 -3.56 0.23
CA HIS A 224 -19.89 -4.26 1.40
C HIS A 224 -20.86 -3.39 2.21
N ASP A 225 -20.42 -2.18 2.54
CA ASP A 225 -21.20 -1.11 3.13
C ASP A 225 -20.74 0.26 2.59
N GLU A 226 -19.66 0.82 3.13
CA GLU A 226 -19.10 2.11 2.76
C GLU A 226 -17.57 2.09 2.93
N PRO A 227 -16.79 2.78 2.06
CA PRO A 227 -15.34 2.82 2.19
C PRO A 227 -14.90 3.35 3.56
N VAL A 228 -13.68 2.99 3.97
CA VAL A 228 -13.04 3.64 5.12
C VAL A 228 -12.83 5.11 4.80
N ALA A 229 -13.22 6.00 5.71
CA ALA A 229 -13.05 7.44 5.61
C ALA A 229 -11.59 7.85 5.86
N ILE A 230 -10.70 7.37 4.99
CA ILE A 230 -9.23 7.50 5.09
C ILE A 230 -8.83 8.98 5.23
N LYS A 231 -9.40 9.90 4.46
CA LYS A 231 -9.07 11.33 4.55
C LYS A 231 -9.40 11.90 5.92
N CYS A 232 -10.50 11.47 6.53
CA CYS A 232 -10.90 11.90 7.87
C CYS A 232 -9.85 11.44 8.90
N VAL A 233 -9.49 10.16 8.84
CA VAL A 233 -8.47 9.57 9.71
C VAL A 233 -7.10 10.23 9.50
N GLU A 234 -6.70 10.43 8.25
CA GLU A 234 -5.45 11.11 7.89
C GLU A 234 -5.41 12.56 8.35
N ARG A 235 -6.55 13.27 8.34
CA ARG A 235 -6.65 14.63 8.88
C ARG A 235 -6.44 14.64 10.39
N SER A 236 -7.13 13.79 11.14
CA SER A 236 -6.98 13.68 12.59
C SER A 236 -5.54 13.30 12.98
N LEU A 237 -4.96 12.32 12.27
CA LEU A 237 -3.56 11.94 12.46
C LEU A 237 -2.60 13.06 12.07
N GLY A 238 -2.91 13.83 11.02
CA GLY A 238 -2.13 14.97 10.58
C GLY A 238 -2.11 16.11 11.59
N ASP A 239 -3.27 16.43 12.17
CA ASP A 239 -3.37 17.43 13.24
C ASP A 239 -2.58 16.98 14.49
N TYR A 240 -2.75 15.72 14.91
CA TYR A 240 -1.92 15.10 15.97
C TYR A 240 -0.42 15.20 15.68
N THR A 241 -0.03 14.96 14.43
CA THR A 241 1.37 15.01 13.98
C THR A 241 1.97 16.42 14.13
N LEU A 242 1.19 17.46 13.87
CA LEU A 242 1.63 18.85 14.07
C LEU A 242 1.68 19.23 15.56
N ASP A 243 0.72 18.78 16.36
CA ASP A 243 0.74 19.02 17.81
C ASP A 243 1.93 18.32 18.49
N HIS A 244 2.42 17.22 17.91
CA HIS A 244 3.61 16.47 18.37
C HIS A 244 4.82 16.67 17.44
N ALA A 245 4.90 17.81 16.75
CA ALA A 245 5.88 18.02 15.68
C ALA A 245 7.33 17.75 16.11
N LYS A 246 7.72 18.13 17.32
CA LYS A 246 9.08 17.92 17.86
C LYS A 246 9.49 16.44 17.96
N GLU A 247 8.51 15.55 18.16
CA GLU A 247 8.77 14.11 18.27
C GLU A 247 8.80 13.39 16.92
N ILE A 248 8.08 13.93 15.93
CA ILE A 248 7.91 13.33 14.61
C ILE A 248 8.89 13.90 13.58
N TYR A 249 8.99 15.23 13.50
CA TYR A 249 9.87 15.95 12.59
C TYR A 249 11.23 16.18 13.23
N LYS A 250 12.02 15.11 13.33
CA LYS A 250 13.38 15.19 13.84
C LYS A 250 14.38 15.51 12.73
N GLY A 251 15.37 16.34 13.07
CA GLY A 251 16.56 16.50 12.23
C GLY A 251 17.31 15.17 12.03
N PRO A 252 18.24 15.12 11.06
CA PRO A 252 19.05 13.94 10.80
C PRO A 252 19.98 13.61 11.97
N GLU A 253 20.31 12.33 12.11
CA GLU A 253 21.26 11.85 13.12
C GLU A 253 22.71 12.28 12.83
N ALA A 254 23.04 12.50 11.55
CA ALA A 254 24.36 12.94 11.12
C ALA A 254 24.25 13.88 9.91
N GLU A 255 25.17 14.86 9.86
CA GLU A 255 25.32 15.73 8.69
C GLU A 255 26.15 15.03 7.60
N SER A 256 25.67 15.12 6.36
CA SER A 256 26.33 14.56 5.17
C SER A 256 27.47 15.43 4.63
N GLY A 257 27.56 16.69 5.09
CA GLY A 257 28.47 17.70 4.53
C GLY A 257 28.07 18.24 3.15
N LYS A 258 26.94 17.79 2.58
CA LYS A 258 26.43 18.23 1.27
C LYS A 258 25.38 19.33 1.41
N ARG A 259 25.38 20.27 0.46
CA ARG A 259 24.48 21.42 0.42
C ARG A 259 23.53 21.32 -0.76
N VAL A 260 22.24 21.50 -0.52
CA VAL A 260 21.20 21.45 -1.56
C VAL A 260 20.37 22.73 -1.56
N ALA A 261 20.24 23.36 -2.72
CA ALA A 261 19.34 24.50 -2.94
C ALA A 261 18.03 24.02 -3.58
N ILE A 262 16.91 24.53 -3.08
CA ILE A 262 15.58 24.27 -3.65
C ILE A 262 14.97 25.62 -4.01
N VAL A 263 14.57 25.80 -5.27
CA VAL A 263 13.93 27.02 -5.77
C VAL A 263 12.42 26.79 -5.84
N GLY A 264 11.69 27.41 -4.92
CA GLY A 264 10.23 27.29 -4.74
C GLY A 264 9.84 26.49 -3.51
N SER A 265 8.96 27.05 -2.68
CA SER A 265 8.48 26.44 -1.43
C SER A 265 7.07 25.83 -1.54
N GLY A 266 6.67 25.43 -2.75
CA GLY A 266 5.41 24.70 -2.97
C GLY A 266 5.45 23.26 -2.45
N PRO A 267 4.37 22.47 -2.66
CA PRO A 267 4.27 21.11 -2.13
C PRO A 267 5.47 20.20 -2.48
N ALA A 268 5.94 20.28 -3.73
CA ALA A 268 7.08 19.51 -4.20
C ALA A 268 8.40 19.95 -3.52
N GLY A 269 8.63 21.25 -3.39
CA GLY A 269 9.83 21.80 -2.76
C GLY A 269 9.89 21.46 -1.27
N LEU A 270 8.79 21.64 -0.54
CA LEU A 270 8.70 21.27 0.89
C LEU A 270 8.88 19.77 1.11
N ALA A 271 8.26 18.93 0.27
CA ALA A 271 8.46 17.49 0.36
C ALA A 271 9.90 17.08 0.08
N ALA A 272 10.53 17.62 -0.98
CA ALA A 272 11.92 17.32 -1.28
C ALA A 272 12.85 17.79 -0.15
N ALA A 273 12.60 18.98 0.41
CA ALA A 273 13.36 19.53 1.53
C ALA A 273 13.34 18.61 2.74
N TYR A 274 12.17 18.06 3.10
CA TYR A 274 12.02 17.08 4.18
C TYR A 274 12.90 15.84 3.96
N TYR A 275 12.82 15.20 2.78
CA TYR A 275 13.56 13.96 2.51
C TYR A 275 15.07 14.19 2.40
N LEU A 276 15.48 15.30 1.78
CA LEU A 276 16.90 15.67 1.67
C LEU A 276 17.48 16.01 3.04
N ARG A 277 16.73 16.73 3.89
CA ARG A 277 17.16 17.04 5.25
C ARG A 277 17.30 15.79 6.09
N ARG A 278 16.34 14.85 6.00
CA ARG A 278 16.43 13.54 6.67
C ARG A 278 17.63 12.71 6.25
N ALA A 279 18.10 12.87 5.01
CA ALA A 279 19.32 12.23 4.51
C ALA A 279 20.61 12.89 5.01
N GLY A 280 20.52 13.94 5.85
CA GLY A 280 21.68 14.64 6.41
C GLY A 280 22.15 15.82 5.58
N HIS A 281 21.42 16.26 4.55
CA HIS A 281 21.85 17.40 3.73
C HIS A 281 21.53 18.73 4.41
N ALA A 282 22.40 19.72 4.21
CA ALA A 282 22.09 21.11 4.52
C ALA A 282 21.20 21.67 3.40
N VAL A 283 19.94 21.97 3.72
CA VAL A 283 18.92 22.35 2.74
C VAL A 283 18.55 23.82 2.88
N THR A 284 18.63 24.56 1.78
CA THR A 284 18.15 25.95 1.68
C THR A 284 17.04 26.05 0.65
N VAL A 285 15.86 26.50 1.08
CA VAL A 285 14.69 26.73 0.22
C VAL A 285 14.56 28.22 -0.07
N TYR A 286 14.66 28.60 -1.33
CA TYR A 286 14.46 29.97 -1.81
C TYR A 286 13.01 30.16 -2.24
N GLU A 287 12.34 31.16 -1.69
CA GLU A 287 10.97 31.51 -2.00
C GLU A 287 10.87 32.99 -2.42
N LYS A 288 10.29 33.22 -3.59
CA LYS A 288 10.11 34.56 -4.16
C LYS A 288 9.08 35.37 -3.38
N LEU A 289 8.06 34.71 -2.83
CA LEU A 289 6.98 35.36 -2.08
C LEU A 289 7.34 35.54 -0.60
N PRO A 290 6.64 36.43 0.14
CA PRO A 290 7.00 36.79 1.51
C PRO A 290 7.05 35.62 2.51
N GLU A 291 6.28 34.57 2.29
CA GLU A 291 6.18 33.40 3.17
C GLU A 291 6.20 32.09 2.38
N ALA A 292 6.74 31.04 3.02
CA ALA A 292 6.80 29.72 2.41
C ALA A 292 5.42 29.03 2.31
N GLY A 293 5.28 28.15 1.32
CA GLY A 293 4.08 27.34 1.08
C GLY A 293 3.62 27.32 -0.38
N GLY A 294 4.10 28.24 -1.21
CA GLY A 294 3.70 28.36 -2.62
C GLY A 294 2.18 28.38 -2.79
N MET A 295 1.65 27.60 -3.74
CA MET A 295 0.20 27.57 -4.00
C MET A 295 -0.65 27.11 -2.80
N LEU A 296 -0.09 26.35 -1.84
CA LEU A 296 -0.81 26.02 -0.60
C LEU A 296 -1.18 27.28 0.18
N ARG A 297 -0.28 28.27 0.17
CA ARG A 297 -0.46 29.54 0.87
C ARG A 297 -1.26 30.54 0.05
N TYR A 298 -0.94 30.69 -1.23
CA TYR A 298 -1.43 31.84 -2.01
C TYR A 298 -2.56 31.51 -2.98
N SER A 299 -2.93 30.24 -3.13
CA SER A 299 -3.95 29.83 -4.10
C SER A 299 -5.08 29.03 -3.46
N ILE A 300 -4.78 28.14 -2.51
CA ILE A 300 -5.81 27.38 -1.80
C ILE A 300 -6.49 28.30 -0.76
N PRO A 301 -7.82 28.49 -0.81
CA PRO A 301 -8.53 29.35 0.13
C PRO A 301 -8.48 28.86 1.58
N GLY A 302 -8.62 29.78 2.55
CA GLY A 302 -8.57 29.50 3.99
C GLY A 302 -9.61 28.46 4.44
N TYR A 303 -10.83 28.53 3.89
CA TYR A 303 -11.89 27.57 4.19
C TYR A 303 -11.59 26.11 3.79
N ARG A 304 -10.61 25.88 2.90
CA ARG A 304 -10.12 24.53 2.54
C ARG A 304 -8.83 24.20 3.27
N LEU A 305 -7.94 25.18 3.41
CA LEU A 305 -6.65 25.02 4.07
C LEU A 305 -6.37 26.24 4.96
N PRO A 306 -6.62 26.14 6.28
CA PRO A 306 -6.33 27.22 7.20
C PRO A 306 -4.84 27.59 7.18
N LYS A 307 -4.55 28.90 7.13
CA LYS A 307 -3.18 29.41 7.02
C LYS A 307 -2.32 29.07 8.22
N ASP A 308 -2.92 29.01 9.41
CA ASP A 308 -2.22 28.62 10.64
C ASP A 308 -1.75 27.17 10.62
N VAL A 309 -2.52 26.25 10.02
CA VAL A 309 -2.11 24.85 9.85
C VAL A 309 -0.90 24.78 8.93
N LEU A 310 -0.90 25.52 7.83
CA LEU A 310 0.24 25.60 6.92
C LEU A 310 1.47 26.24 7.59
N LYS A 311 1.26 27.30 8.38
CA LYS A 311 2.33 27.95 9.15
C LYS A 311 2.98 26.98 10.13
N LYS A 312 2.19 26.24 10.91
CA LYS A 312 2.68 25.18 11.81
C LYS A 312 3.46 24.11 11.05
N GLN A 313 2.98 23.68 9.89
CA GLN A 313 3.65 22.68 9.06
C GLN A 313 5.02 23.17 8.53
N VAL A 314 5.09 24.41 8.04
CA VAL A 314 6.35 25.01 7.59
C VAL A 314 7.32 25.17 8.77
N GLN A 315 6.83 25.59 9.92
CA GLN A 315 7.65 25.71 11.14
C GLN A 315 8.22 24.35 11.56
N ALA A 316 7.42 23.28 11.54
CA ALA A 316 7.89 21.93 11.86
C ALA A 316 9.04 21.48 10.93
N LEU A 317 8.98 21.85 9.64
CA LEU A 317 10.06 21.60 8.69
C LEU A 317 11.29 22.49 8.95
N ALA A 318 11.09 23.75 9.32
CA ALA A 318 12.18 24.65 9.70
C ALA A 318 12.92 24.13 10.96
N ASP A 319 12.18 23.65 11.96
CA ASP A 319 12.69 23.11 13.21
C ASP A 319 13.54 21.83 12.99
N MET A 320 13.37 21.13 11.86
CA MET A 320 14.27 20.03 11.45
C MET A 320 15.65 20.50 10.95
N GLY A 321 15.86 21.82 10.84
CA GLY A 321 17.08 22.42 10.30
C GLY A 321 17.01 22.76 8.81
N ILE A 322 15.81 22.90 8.23
CA ILE A 322 15.65 23.43 6.86
C ILE A 322 15.69 24.96 6.91
N THR A 323 16.55 25.57 6.10
CA THR A 323 16.65 27.03 6.01
C THR A 323 15.69 27.55 4.95
N PHE A 324 14.85 28.53 5.30
CA PHE A 324 13.96 29.21 4.37
C PHE A 324 14.45 30.64 4.12
N THR A 325 14.60 31.01 2.85
CA THR A 325 14.93 32.37 2.41
C THR A 325 13.76 32.89 1.58
N CYS A 326 12.84 33.59 2.25
CA CYS A 326 11.61 34.11 1.64
C CYS A 326 11.77 35.56 1.15
N GLY A 327 10.82 36.02 0.34
CA GLY A 327 10.75 37.38 -0.19
C GLY A 327 11.87 37.75 -1.17
N THR A 328 12.60 36.76 -1.68
CA THR A 328 13.78 36.98 -2.52
C THR A 328 13.74 36.05 -3.72
N GLU A 329 13.94 36.58 -4.93
CA GLU A 329 14.14 35.73 -6.10
C GLU A 329 15.42 34.90 -5.93
N ALA A 330 15.33 33.60 -6.21
CA ALA A 330 16.53 32.80 -6.36
C ALA A 330 17.38 33.45 -7.46
N GLY A 331 18.66 33.73 -7.18
CA GLY A 331 19.60 34.25 -8.17
C GLY A 331 19.69 33.35 -9.41
N LYS A 332 20.57 33.68 -10.36
CA LYS A 332 20.68 32.88 -11.59
C LYS A 332 20.96 31.41 -11.25
N ILE A 333 20.26 30.49 -11.92
CA ILE A 333 20.35 29.06 -11.64
C ILE A 333 21.80 28.57 -11.72
N ASP A 334 22.59 29.07 -12.67
CA ASP A 334 24.00 28.71 -12.81
C ASP A 334 24.84 29.12 -11.59
N GLU A 335 24.59 30.29 -11.00
CA GLU A 335 25.29 30.72 -9.77
C GLU A 335 24.94 29.81 -8.58
N LEU A 336 23.71 29.31 -8.51
CA LEU A 336 23.33 28.33 -7.50
C LEU A 336 24.02 26.99 -7.75
N ARG A 337 24.20 26.58 -9.00
CA ARG A 337 24.88 25.33 -9.36
C ARG A 337 26.35 25.33 -8.97
N ASP A 338 27.01 26.48 -9.00
CA ASP A 338 28.40 26.62 -8.54
C ASP A 338 28.53 26.57 -7.01
N ARG A 339 27.46 26.94 -6.28
CA ARG A 339 27.47 27.06 -4.82
C ARG A 339 26.96 25.82 -4.08
N PHE A 340 26.18 24.97 -4.74
CA PHE A 340 25.50 23.84 -4.11
C PHE A 340 25.83 22.52 -4.81
N ASP A 341 25.87 21.42 -4.05
CA ASP A 341 26.09 20.08 -4.59
C ASP A 341 24.89 19.61 -5.44
N ALA A 342 23.69 20.15 -5.19
CA ALA A 342 22.50 19.95 -6.00
C ALA A 342 21.58 21.17 -5.97
N VAL A 343 20.92 21.45 -7.10
CA VAL A 343 19.89 22.49 -7.24
C VAL A 343 18.61 21.87 -7.77
N LEU A 344 17.51 22.02 -7.03
CA LEU A 344 16.18 21.55 -7.42
C LEU A 344 15.27 22.73 -7.76
N VAL A 345 14.75 22.77 -8.98
CA VAL A 345 13.75 23.75 -9.41
C VAL A 345 12.35 23.16 -9.23
N ALA A 346 11.59 23.74 -8.30
CA ALA A 346 10.25 23.34 -7.90
C ALA A 346 9.29 24.55 -7.84
N THR A 347 9.46 25.50 -8.75
CA THR A 347 8.70 26.78 -8.76
C THR A 347 7.21 26.60 -9.06
N GLY A 348 6.79 25.48 -9.62
CA GLY A 348 5.40 25.18 -9.93
C GLY A 348 4.90 25.85 -11.22
N ALA A 349 3.58 25.90 -11.39
CA ALA A 349 2.91 26.44 -12.58
C ALA A 349 2.16 27.74 -12.26
N TRP A 350 2.87 28.88 -12.18
CA TRP A 350 2.25 30.17 -11.84
C TRP A 350 1.85 31.01 -13.05
N LYS A 351 2.36 30.69 -14.25
CA LYS A 351 2.11 31.48 -15.44
C LYS A 351 0.74 31.14 -16.00
N GLU A 352 -0.11 32.13 -16.17
CA GLU A 352 -1.42 31.91 -16.77
C GLU A 352 -1.28 31.57 -18.26
N ARG A 353 -2.12 30.65 -18.73
CA ARG A 353 -2.18 30.34 -20.16
C ARG A 353 -2.74 31.54 -20.93
N ALA A 354 -2.16 31.79 -22.10
CA ALA A 354 -2.63 32.83 -23.01
C ALA A 354 -4.13 32.66 -23.28
N GLN A 355 -4.89 33.73 -23.00
CA GLN A 355 -6.33 33.73 -23.18
C GLN A 355 -6.68 33.91 -24.66
N THR A 356 -7.73 33.22 -25.10
CA THR A 356 -8.33 33.44 -26.42
C THR A 356 -9.41 34.53 -26.40
N LEU A 357 -9.61 35.19 -25.25
CA LEU A 357 -10.61 36.22 -25.04
C LEU A 357 -10.13 37.52 -25.66
N LYS A 358 -10.86 38.03 -26.65
CA LYS A 358 -10.56 39.32 -27.31
C LYS A 358 -11.10 40.49 -26.49
N GLY A 359 -10.52 41.68 -26.62
CA GLY A 359 -11.07 42.91 -26.01
C GLY A 359 -10.01 43.76 -25.32
N ASP A 360 -10.46 44.57 -24.37
CA ASP A 360 -9.68 45.65 -23.72
C ASP A 360 -8.84 45.20 -22.51
N GLY A 361 -8.76 43.89 -22.24
CA GLY A 361 -8.01 43.35 -21.10
C GLY A 361 -8.69 43.57 -19.74
N SER A 362 -9.99 43.85 -19.71
CA SER A 362 -10.77 44.07 -18.48
C SER A 362 -10.94 42.86 -17.56
N ALA A 363 -10.53 41.66 -17.98
CA ALA A 363 -10.63 40.46 -17.18
C ALA A 363 -9.50 40.35 -16.15
N ILE A 364 -9.87 39.97 -14.92
CA ILE A 364 -8.93 39.78 -13.81
C ILE A 364 -8.44 38.32 -13.78
N SER A 365 -7.19 38.13 -13.41
CA SER A 365 -6.60 36.80 -13.15
C SER A 365 -7.21 36.17 -11.88
N GLY A 366 -7.70 34.93 -11.99
CA GLY A 366 -8.24 34.19 -10.87
C GLY A 366 -7.19 33.86 -9.81
N LEU A 367 -5.98 33.52 -10.23
CA LEU A 367 -4.87 33.25 -9.33
C LEU A 367 -4.45 34.52 -8.57
N THR A 368 -4.41 35.66 -9.26
CA THR A 368 -4.12 36.96 -8.64
C THR A 368 -5.20 37.35 -7.63
N PHE A 369 -6.47 37.11 -7.96
CA PHE A 369 -7.57 37.33 -7.03
C PHE A 369 -7.44 36.47 -5.76
N LEU A 370 -7.25 35.16 -5.91
CA LEU A 370 -7.09 34.24 -4.77
C LEU A 370 -5.86 34.58 -3.91
N LYS A 371 -4.78 35.03 -4.55
CA LYS A 371 -3.58 35.51 -3.85
C LYS A 371 -3.90 36.71 -2.96
N LYS A 372 -4.53 37.75 -3.51
CA LYS A 372 -4.93 38.95 -2.74
C LYS A 372 -5.81 38.57 -1.56
N VAL A 373 -6.80 37.71 -1.78
CA VAL A 373 -7.68 37.23 -0.71
C VAL A 373 -6.90 36.45 0.35
N SER A 374 -5.93 35.62 -0.05
CA SER A 374 -5.07 34.90 0.89
C SER A 374 -4.14 35.83 1.69
N GLU A 375 -3.84 37.02 1.17
CA GLU A 375 -3.06 38.08 1.82
C GLU A 375 -3.93 39.02 2.68
N GLY A 376 -5.24 38.75 2.80
CA GLY A 376 -6.17 39.48 3.66
C GLY A 376 -7.05 40.50 2.93
N ASP A 377 -6.94 40.64 1.60
CA ASP A 377 -7.85 41.49 0.84
C ASP A 377 -9.27 40.90 0.84
N ARG A 378 -10.24 41.68 1.32
CA ARG A 378 -11.66 41.30 1.37
C ARG A 378 -12.51 42.10 0.38
N THR A 379 -11.87 42.81 -0.55
CA THR A 379 -12.55 43.65 -1.55
C THR A 379 -13.38 42.80 -2.50
N VAL A 380 -14.66 43.14 -2.63
CA VAL A 380 -15.59 42.48 -3.54
C VAL A 380 -15.51 43.17 -4.92
N PRO A 381 -15.15 42.45 -6.00
CA PRO A 381 -15.06 43.06 -7.33
C PRO A 381 -16.40 43.58 -7.88
N GLY A 382 -17.52 43.10 -7.32
CA GLY A 382 -18.88 43.50 -7.68
C GLY A 382 -19.92 42.48 -7.24
N LYS A 383 -21.21 42.79 -7.40
CA LYS A 383 -22.30 41.94 -6.93
C LYS A 383 -22.54 40.74 -7.84
N LYS A 384 -22.36 40.87 -9.16
CA LYS A 384 -22.54 39.81 -10.15
C LYS A 384 -21.25 39.64 -10.95
N VAL A 385 -20.55 38.53 -10.71
CA VAL A 385 -19.20 38.32 -11.26
C VAL A 385 -19.18 37.08 -12.15
N ALA A 386 -18.62 37.20 -13.37
CA ALA A 386 -18.41 36.04 -14.24
C ALA A 386 -17.06 35.38 -13.92
N VAL A 387 -17.03 34.06 -13.82
CA VAL A 387 -15.81 33.26 -13.63
C VAL A 387 -15.62 32.33 -14.82
N ILE A 388 -14.61 32.57 -15.64
CA ILE A 388 -14.35 31.81 -16.86
C ILE A 388 -13.41 30.65 -16.55
N GLY A 389 -13.92 29.42 -16.53
CA GLY A 389 -13.11 28.25 -16.24
C GLY A 389 -13.93 27.05 -15.76
N GLY A 390 -13.25 25.93 -15.53
CA GLY A 390 -13.86 24.73 -14.95
C GLY A 390 -12.91 23.88 -14.11
N GLY A 391 -11.68 24.35 -13.88
CA GLY A 391 -10.73 23.68 -12.98
C GLY A 391 -10.99 24.04 -11.52
N ASN A 392 -10.21 23.44 -10.61
CA ASN A 392 -10.31 23.72 -9.16
C ASN A 392 -10.17 25.22 -8.85
N VAL A 393 -9.23 25.92 -9.50
CA VAL A 393 -9.07 27.39 -9.36
C VAL A 393 -10.37 28.14 -9.67
N ALA A 394 -11.10 27.76 -10.72
CA ALA A 394 -12.35 28.43 -11.07
C ALA A 394 -13.43 28.24 -10.01
N VAL A 395 -13.49 27.04 -9.40
CA VAL A 395 -14.44 26.74 -8.32
C VAL A 395 -14.01 27.45 -7.04
N ASP A 396 -12.72 27.44 -6.69
CA ASP A 396 -12.17 28.15 -5.53
C ASP A 396 -12.44 29.67 -5.63
N VAL A 397 -12.26 30.28 -6.82
CA VAL A 397 -12.62 31.68 -7.09
C VAL A 397 -14.11 31.91 -6.87
N ALA A 398 -14.97 31.06 -7.44
CA ALA A 398 -16.41 31.22 -7.33
C ALA A 398 -16.88 31.13 -5.88
N ARG A 399 -16.46 30.11 -5.15
CA ARG A 399 -16.78 29.94 -3.72
C ARG A 399 -16.26 31.12 -2.88
N THR A 400 -15.04 31.57 -3.12
CA THR A 400 -14.47 32.75 -2.46
C THR A 400 -15.32 34.00 -2.71
N LEU A 401 -15.73 34.26 -3.95
CA LEU A 401 -16.62 35.36 -4.30
C LEU A 401 -17.97 35.26 -3.58
N ALA A 402 -18.57 34.07 -3.54
CA ALA A 402 -19.85 33.83 -2.86
C ALA A 402 -19.77 34.18 -1.38
N ARG A 403 -18.69 33.77 -0.69
CA ARG A 403 -18.45 34.06 0.73
C ARG A 403 -18.11 35.51 1.03
N LEU A 404 -17.57 36.24 0.05
CA LEU A 404 -17.39 37.69 0.14
C LEU A 404 -18.70 38.46 -0.19
N GLY A 405 -19.80 37.77 -0.48
CA GLY A 405 -21.12 38.37 -0.72
C GLY A 405 -21.46 38.66 -2.19
N ALA A 406 -20.64 38.21 -3.14
CA ALA A 406 -20.95 38.30 -4.56
C ALA A 406 -21.84 37.14 -5.04
N LYS A 407 -22.37 37.26 -6.25
CA LYS A 407 -23.16 36.24 -6.97
C LYS A 407 -22.35 35.75 -8.17
N PRO A 408 -21.49 34.73 -8.00
CA PRO A 408 -20.63 34.23 -9.06
C PRO A 408 -21.41 33.42 -10.09
N VAL A 409 -21.06 33.60 -11.37
CA VAL A 409 -21.53 32.79 -12.50
C VAL A 409 -20.33 32.13 -13.16
N VAL A 410 -20.17 30.82 -12.95
CA VAL A 410 -19.10 30.02 -13.57
C VAL A 410 -19.49 29.69 -15.01
N ILE A 411 -18.70 30.16 -15.97
CA ILE A 411 -18.90 29.95 -17.39
C ILE A 411 -17.94 28.86 -17.86
N TYR A 412 -18.49 27.73 -18.30
CA TYR A 412 -17.70 26.59 -18.75
C TYR A 412 -18.10 26.13 -20.15
N ARG A 413 -17.09 25.94 -21.01
CA ARG A 413 -17.26 25.59 -22.42
C ARG A 413 -17.68 24.14 -22.69
N ARG A 414 -17.84 23.30 -21.66
CA ARG A 414 -18.31 21.91 -21.78
C ARG A 414 -19.42 21.61 -20.77
N THR A 415 -19.82 20.36 -20.64
CA THR A 415 -20.78 19.95 -19.60
C THR A 415 -20.05 19.70 -18.28
N GLN A 416 -20.83 19.56 -17.20
CA GLN A 416 -20.29 19.19 -15.88
C GLN A 416 -19.47 17.89 -15.91
N LYS A 417 -19.83 16.91 -16.77
CA LYS A 417 -19.13 15.62 -16.84
C LYS A 417 -17.67 15.76 -17.28
N GLU A 418 -17.36 16.77 -18.09
CA GLU A 418 -15.99 17.06 -18.54
C GLU A 418 -15.30 18.13 -17.69
N MET A 419 -15.90 18.57 -16.58
CA MET A 419 -15.34 19.62 -15.72
C MET A 419 -14.21 19.03 -14.86
N PRO A 420 -12.98 19.60 -14.89
CA PRO A 420 -11.86 19.04 -14.13
C PRO A 420 -11.94 19.20 -12.61
N ALA A 421 -12.73 20.16 -12.11
CA ALA A 421 -12.83 20.38 -10.67
C ALA A 421 -13.47 19.20 -9.93
N PHE A 422 -13.12 19.05 -8.66
CA PHE A 422 -13.66 17.97 -7.83
C PHE A 422 -15.17 18.11 -7.62
N LYS A 423 -15.89 16.97 -7.65
CA LYS A 423 -17.36 16.97 -7.67
C LYS A 423 -17.97 17.56 -6.39
N ASP A 424 -17.39 17.22 -5.24
CA ASP A 424 -17.73 17.75 -3.92
C ASP A 424 -17.57 19.28 -3.87
N GLU A 425 -16.49 19.81 -4.43
CA GLU A 425 -16.25 21.25 -4.51
C GLU A 425 -17.28 21.97 -5.41
N ILE A 426 -17.68 21.33 -6.51
CA ILE A 426 -18.74 21.85 -7.40
C ILE A 426 -20.09 21.90 -6.69
N GLU A 427 -20.43 20.85 -5.93
CA GLU A 427 -21.67 20.76 -5.17
C GLU A 427 -21.72 21.84 -4.08
N LYS A 428 -20.64 21.98 -3.29
CA LYS A 428 -20.50 23.04 -2.28
C LYS A 428 -20.62 24.44 -2.88
N ALA A 429 -20.04 24.67 -4.06
CA ALA A 429 -20.19 25.96 -4.74
C ALA A 429 -21.64 26.30 -5.09
N ARG A 430 -22.45 25.30 -5.49
CA ARG A 430 -23.88 25.50 -5.77
C ARG A 430 -24.68 25.78 -4.52
N GLU A 431 -24.41 25.05 -3.44
CA GLU A 431 -25.04 25.29 -2.14
C GLU A 431 -24.78 26.72 -1.67
N GLU A 432 -23.57 27.24 -1.89
CA GLU A 432 -23.17 28.61 -1.59
C GLU A 432 -23.75 29.65 -2.59
N GLY A 433 -24.57 29.24 -3.55
CA GLY A 433 -25.29 30.13 -4.47
C GLY A 433 -24.59 30.41 -5.82
N THR A 434 -23.54 29.66 -6.16
CA THR A 434 -22.87 29.77 -7.47
C THR A 434 -23.73 29.22 -8.59
N VAL A 435 -23.89 30.00 -9.65
CA VAL A 435 -24.59 29.57 -10.87
C VAL A 435 -23.59 29.01 -11.87
N PHE A 436 -23.87 27.83 -12.43
CA PHE A 436 -23.03 27.22 -13.46
C PHE A 436 -23.69 27.33 -14.84
N GLN A 437 -22.98 27.96 -15.77
CA GLN A 437 -23.39 28.12 -17.15
C GLN A 437 -22.52 27.26 -18.06
N TYR A 438 -23.01 26.06 -18.33
CA TYR A 438 -22.35 25.08 -19.19
C TYR A 438 -22.50 25.39 -20.68
N LEU A 439 -21.73 24.64 -21.48
CA LEU A 439 -21.74 24.70 -22.94
C LEU A 439 -21.65 26.13 -23.46
N THR A 440 -20.88 26.98 -22.79
CA THR A 440 -20.77 28.41 -23.10
C THR A 440 -19.30 28.78 -23.20
N LEU A 441 -18.91 29.36 -24.34
CA LEU A 441 -17.54 29.80 -24.63
C LEU A 441 -17.51 31.33 -24.69
N PRO A 442 -16.81 32.01 -23.77
CA PRO A 442 -16.60 33.45 -23.87
C PRO A 442 -15.62 33.78 -25.01
N VAL A 443 -15.94 34.82 -25.79
CA VAL A 443 -15.18 35.22 -26.99
C VAL A 443 -14.65 36.66 -26.93
N ARG A 444 -15.38 37.57 -26.27
CA ARG A 444 -14.97 38.97 -26.11
C ARG A 444 -15.37 39.53 -24.76
N SER A 445 -14.52 40.34 -24.14
CA SER A 445 -14.81 41.12 -22.92
C SER A 445 -14.44 42.58 -23.09
N GLU A 446 -15.35 43.50 -22.76
CA GLU A 446 -15.14 44.94 -22.92
C GLU A 446 -15.76 45.72 -21.77
N LYS A 447 -15.11 46.79 -21.31
CA LYS A 447 -15.70 47.74 -20.38
C LYS A 447 -16.83 48.52 -21.04
N SER A 448 -17.91 48.71 -20.29
CA SER A 448 -19.04 49.57 -20.60
C SER A 448 -19.46 50.29 -19.33
N GLY A 449 -18.93 51.51 -19.15
CA GLY A 449 -19.04 52.24 -17.88
C GLY A 449 -18.38 51.48 -16.73
N GLU A 450 -19.12 51.30 -15.63
CA GLU A 450 -18.68 50.53 -14.46
C GLU A 450 -18.84 49.00 -14.61
N LYS A 451 -19.38 48.53 -15.74
CA LYS A 451 -19.65 47.11 -15.99
C LYS A 451 -18.75 46.55 -17.08
N VAL A 452 -18.67 45.23 -17.13
CA VAL A 452 -18.00 44.47 -18.18
C VAL A 452 -19.07 43.72 -18.99
N LEU A 453 -19.08 43.95 -20.31
CA LEU A 453 -19.87 43.20 -21.26
C LEU A 453 -19.07 41.96 -21.71
N LEU A 454 -19.64 40.79 -21.50
CA LEU A 454 -19.04 39.51 -21.88
C LEU A 454 -19.86 38.86 -22.99
N THR A 455 -19.30 38.84 -24.20
CA THR A 455 -19.88 38.14 -25.35
C THR A 455 -19.48 36.68 -25.31
N CYS A 456 -20.47 35.81 -25.43
CA CYS A 456 -20.32 34.35 -25.37
C CYS A 456 -21.03 33.69 -26.54
N VAL A 457 -20.57 32.49 -26.90
CA VAL A 457 -21.18 31.62 -27.92
C VAL A 457 -21.57 30.30 -27.27
N LYS A 458 -22.73 29.75 -27.62
CA LYS A 458 -23.09 28.40 -27.17
C LYS A 458 -22.22 27.37 -27.88
N THR A 459 -21.95 26.26 -27.21
CA THR A 459 -21.13 25.17 -27.74
C THR A 459 -21.91 23.86 -27.76
N LYS A 460 -21.45 22.92 -28.58
CA LYS A 460 -21.82 21.51 -28.54
C LYS A 460 -20.57 20.65 -28.33
N LEU A 461 -20.76 19.45 -27.78
CA LEU A 461 -19.66 18.50 -27.61
C LEU A 461 -19.33 17.83 -28.95
N GLY A 462 -18.11 18.04 -29.44
CA GLY A 462 -17.55 17.36 -30.60
C GLY A 462 -16.94 16.00 -30.27
N SER A 463 -15.98 15.56 -31.07
CA SER A 463 -15.21 14.33 -30.81
C SER A 463 -14.37 14.44 -29.54
N ALA A 464 -14.06 13.29 -28.93
CA ALA A 464 -13.14 13.21 -27.80
C ALA A 464 -11.70 13.51 -28.26
N ASP A 465 -10.95 14.25 -27.45
CA ASP A 465 -9.51 14.43 -27.61
C ASP A 465 -8.71 13.23 -27.05
N ALA A 466 -7.38 13.29 -27.13
CA ALA A 466 -6.49 12.25 -26.61
C ALA A 466 -6.62 12.01 -25.09
N SER A 467 -7.17 12.98 -24.34
CA SER A 467 -7.51 12.82 -22.92
C SER A 467 -8.93 12.25 -22.69
N ARG A 468 -9.57 11.76 -23.76
CA ARG A 468 -10.98 11.34 -23.85
C ARG A 468 -11.99 12.45 -23.53
N ARG A 469 -11.56 13.71 -23.41
CA ARG A 469 -12.44 14.86 -23.15
C ARG A 469 -13.01 15.38 -24.46
N ARG A 470 -14.32 15.58 -24.52
CA ARG A 470 -14.97 16.07 -25.75
C ARG A 470 -14.57 17.51 -26.05
N ARG A 471 -14.25 17.80 -27.30
CA ARG A 471 -13.88 19.15 -27.76
C ARG A 471 -15.12 20.05 -27.77
N PRO A 472 -15.02 21.30 -27.29
CA PRO A 472 -16.11 22.27 -27.43
C PRO A 472 -16.12 22.80 -28.86
N VAL A 473 -17.27 22.72 -29.54
CA VAL A 473 -17.48 23.25 -30.90
C VAL A 473 -18.49 24.38 -30.82
N PRO A 474 -18.15 25.63 -31.22
CA PRO A 474 -19.10 26.72 -31.26
C PRO A 474 -20.33 26.39 -32.12
N LYS A 475 -21.51 26.85 -31.71
CA LYS A 475 -22.74 26.84 -32.51
C LYS A 475 -22.87 28.20 -33.19
N GLU A 476 -22.88 28.21 -34.52
CA GLU A 476 -23.07 29.44 -35.30
C GLU A 476 -24.42 30.10 -34.98
N GLY A 477 -24.45 31.44 -34.95
CA GLY A 477 -25.65 32.24 -34.67
C GLY A 477 -26.17 32.16 -33.23
N SER A 478 -25.35 31.65 -32.28
CA SER A 478 -25.73 31.48 -30.87
C SER A 478 -25.05 32.48 -29.93
N ASP A 479 -24.55 33.57 -30.51
CA ASP A 479 -23.84 34.65 -29.83
C ASP A 479 -24.81 35.42 -28.92
N PHE A 480 -24.39 35.71 -27.69
CA PHE A 480 -25.14 36.57 -26.78
C PHE A 480 -24.17 37.34 -25.88
N THR A 481 -24.59 38.52 -25.45
CA THR A 481 -23.80 39.37 -24.55
C THR A 481 -24.51 39.50 -23.21
N ALA A 482 -23.78 39.31 -22.12
CA ALA A 482 -24.28 39.50 -20.77
C ALA A 482 -23.40 40.52 -20.02
N SER A 483 -24.05 41.33 -19.18
CA SER A 483 -23.39 42.33 -18.34
C SER A 483 -23.09 41.78 -16.94
N TYR A 484 -21.85 42.03 -16.49
CA TYR A 484 -21.31 41.66 -15.19
C TYR A 484 -20.58 42.87 -14.58
N ASP A 485 -20.44 42.89 -13.25
CA ASP A 485 -19.67 43.93 -12.58
C ASP A 485 -18.16 43.66 -12.71
N ALA A 486 -17.77 42.38 -12.76
CA ALA A 486 -16.40 41.95 -13.04
C ALA A 486 -16.36 40.62 -13.79
N VAL A 487 -15.26 40.38 -14.50
CA VAL A 487 -14.94 39.11 -15.17
C VAL A 487 -13.61 38.60 -14.63
N ILE A 488 -13.60 37.37 -14.11
CA ILE A 488 -12.41 36.69 -13.61
C ILE A 488 -12.12 35.46 -14.48
N THR A 489 -10.84 35.23 -14.78
CA THR A 489 -10.37 34.18 -15.68
C THR A 489 -9.56 33.14 -14.93
N ALA A 490 -9.90 31.87 -15.13
CA ALA A 490 -9.29 30.70 -14.48
C ALA A 490 -9.21 29.54 -15.48
N THR A 491 -8.53 29.78 -16.60
CA THR A 491 -8.42 28.87 -17.75
C THR A 491 -7.22 27.91 -17.66
N GLY A 492 -6.47 27.98 -16.56
CA GLY A 492 -5.37 27.10 -16.21
C GLY A 492 -4.00 27.74 -16.37
N GLU A 493 -3.04 27.11 -15.73
CA GLU A 493 -1.68 27.62 -15.58
C GLU A 493 -0.67 26.73 -16.30
N GLU A 494 0.55 27.25 -16.45
CA GLU A 494 1.71 26.56 -16.99
C GLU A 494 2.99 26.94 -16.22
N PRO A 495 4.00 26.06 -16.21
CA PRO A 495 5.32 26.39 -15.68
C PRO A 495 5.97 27.51 -16.48
N ASP A 496 6.57 28.47 -15.79
CA ASP A 496 7.46 29.42 -16.43
C ASP A 496 8.84 28.78 -16.63
N ARG A 497 9.11 28.36 -17.87
CA ARG A 497 10.34 27.66 -18.24
C ARG A 497 11.46 28.61 -18.67
N SER A 498 11.24 29.93 -18.63
CA SER A 498 12.29 30.90 -18.94
C SER A 498 13.51 30.78 -18.01
N LEU A 499 13.30 30.24 -16.81
CA LEU A 499 14.34 29.95 -15.82
C LEU A 499 15.39 28.92 -16.28
N LEU A 500 15.09 28.11 -17.30
CA LEU A 500 15.95 27.02 -17.75
C LEU A 500 16.04 26.97 -19.28
N SER A 501 17.25 26.78 -19.81
CA SER A 501 17.46 26.56 -21.24
C SER A 501 17.12 25.11 -21.62
N GLY A 502 16.10 24.89 -22.45
CA GLY A 502 15.82 23.58 -23.07
C GLY A 502 14.34 23.16 -23.11
N LYS A 503 14.04 22.10 -23.87
CA LYS A 503 12.69 21.52 -23.94
C LYS A 503 12.43 20.59 -22.75
N ILE A 504 11.88 21.14 -21.68
CA ILE A 504 11.40 20.36 -20.53
C ILE A 504 9.98 19.87 -20.81
N ASN A 505 9.62 18.64 -20.42
CA ASN A 505 8.22 18.17 -20.47
C ASN A 505 7.97 17.12 -19.39
N LYS A 506 6.75 16.57 -19.35
CA LYS A 506 6.35 15.56 -18.36
C LYS A 506 7.18 14.27 -18.42
N ASP A 507 7.71 13.94 -19.60
CA ASP A 507 8.49 12.72 -19.88
C ASP A 507 9.98 12.92 -19.60
N SER A 508 10.42 14.18 -19.37
CA SER A 508 11.74 14.47 -18.83
C SER A 508 11.93 13.74 -17.49
N GLY A 509 13.14 13.24 -17.25
CA GLY A 509 13.53 12.73 -15.93
C GLY A 509 13.57 13.83 -14.87
N TYR A 510 13.92 13.46 -13.64
CA TYR A 510 14.10 14.43 -12.54
C TYR A 510 15.41 15.21 -12.63
N LEU A 511 16.40 14.67 -13.33
CA LEU A 511 17.71 15.28 -13.58
C LEU A 511 17.74 15.87 -15.00
N LEU A 512 18.19 17.11 -15.12
CA LEU A 512 18.36 17.79 -16.41
C LEU A 512 19.82 17.87 -16.88
N GLY A 513 20.79 17.88 -15.96
CA GLY A 513 22.22 17.94 -16.28
C GLY A 513 23.05 18.22 -15.02
N ASP A 514 24.29 17.72 -14.98
CA ASP A 514 25.23 17.83 -13.85
C ASP A 514 24.59 17.62 -12.46
N ASN A 515 24.25 18.73 -11.80
CA ASN A 515 23.65 18.84 -10.47
C ASN A 515 22.29 19.58 -10.44
N LEU A 516 21.61 19.72 -11.59
CA LEU A 516 20.34 20.43 -11.74
C LEU A 516 19.15 19.46 -11.91
N TYR A 517 18.13 19.67 -11.09
CA TYR A 517 16.94 18.81 -10.98
C TYR A 517 15.64 19.61 -11.09
N ILE A 518 14.55 18.93 -11.43
CA ILE A 518 13.20 19.51 -11.52
C ILE A 518 12.16 18.63 -10.82
N ALA A 519 11.11 19.22 -10.25
CA ALA A 519 10.02 18.49 -9.61
C ALA A 519 8.67 19.21 -9.64
N GLY A 520 7.62 18.48 -9.26
CA GLY A 520 6.28 19.01 -9.05
C GLY A 520 5.62 19.51 -10.33
N ASP A 521 4.78 20.52 -10.17
CA ASP A 521 4.03 21.10 -11.29
C ASP A 521 4.94 21.73 -12.34
N PHE A 522 6.15 22.16 -11.98
CA PHE A 522 7.14 22.65 -12.95
C PHE A 522 7.49 21.59 -14.01
N LYS A 523 7.63 20.34 -13.57
CA LYS A 523 7.89 19.17 -14.42
C LYS A 523 6.62 18.67 -15.11
N ASN A 524 5.56 18.44 -14.32
CA ASN A 524 4.40 17.67 -14.75
C ASN A 524 3.25 18.53 -15.34
N GLY A 525 3.30 19.86 -15.18
CA GLY A 525 2.13 20.73 -15.31
C GLY A 525 1.25 20.66 -14.06
N SER A 526 0.13 21.38 -14.04
CA SER A 526 -0.76 21.45 -12.87
C SER A 526 -1.23 20.05 -12.42
N THR A 527 -0.87 19.64 -11.21
CA THR A 527 -1.27 18.37 -10.59
C THR A 527 -1.96 18.58 -9.24
N THR A 528 -2.34 17.51 -8.55
CA THR A 528 -2.83 17.60 -7.16
C THR A 528 -1.67 17.74 -6.17
N VAL A 529 -1.96 18.25 -4.97
CA VAL A 529 -0.95 18.46 -3.91
C VAL A 529 -0.14 17.19 -3.63
N ILE A 530 -0.82 16.04 -3.50
CA ILE A 530 -0.14 14.76 -3.21
C ILE A 530 0.74 14.30 -4.38
N GLU A 531 0.34 14.51 -5.64
CA GLU A 531 1.16 14.18 -6.81
C GLU A 531 2.41 15.07 -6.89
N ALA A 532 2.27 16.36 -6.61
CA ALA A 532 3.40 17.29 -6.53
C ALA A 532 4.38 16.89 -5.41
N MET A 533 3.88 16.49 -4.24
CA MET A 533 4.70 15.98 -3.13
C MET A 533 5.42 14.67 -3.49
N THR A 534 4.73 13.73 -4.12
CA THR A 534 5.37 12.50 -4.65
C THR A 534 6.48 12.85 -5.62
N SER A 535 6.25 13.81 -6.53
CA SER A 535 7.27 14.27 -7.46
C SER A 535 8.50 14.86 -6.75
N GLY A 536 8.30 15.61 -5.66
CA GLY A 536 9.37 16.09 -4.80
C GLY A 536 10.15 14.97 -4.10
N ARG A 537 9.45 13.94 -3.60
CA ARG A 537 10.06 12.74 -3.00
C ARG A 537 10.95 11.99 -4.00
N GLU A 538 10.45 11.76 -5.21
CA GLU A 538 11.23 11.07 -6.25
C GLU A 538 12.43 11.89 -6.70
N ALA A 539 12.31 13.22 -6.79
CA ALA A 539 13.46 14.09 -7.07
C ALA A 539 14.51 14.00 -5.95
N ALA A 540 14.10 14.05 -4.68
CA ALA A 540 15.00 13.87 -3.55
C ALA A 540 15.72 12.51 -3.58
N ARG A 541 15.01 11.42 -3.91
CA ARG A 541 15.59 10.08 -4.10
C ARG A 541 16.68 10.07 -5.18
N VAL A 542 16.42 10.73 -6.32
CA VAL A 542 17.41 10.84 -7.41
C VAL A 542 18.62 11.66 -6.97
N ILE A 543 18.42 12.78 -6.27
CA ILE A 543 19.50 13.61 -5.72
C ILE A 543 20.37 12.81 -4.74
N ASN A 544 19.77 12.19 -3.72
CA ASN A 544 20.47 11.38 -2.71
C ASN A 544 21.36 10.32 -3.35
N SER A 545 20.82 9.61 -4.36
CA SER A 545 21.53 8.55 -5.07
C SER A 545 22.78 9.04 -5.81
N ARG A 546 22.83 10.33 -6.21
CA ARG A 546 23.95 10.92 -6.93
C ARG A 546 24.98 11.59 -6.04
N ILE A 547 24.55 12.32 -5.01
CA ILE A 547 25.46 13.11 -4.17
C ILE A 547 26.00 12.33 -2.96
N GLY A 548 25.73 11.01 -2.90
CA GLY A 548 26.46 10.06 -2.07
C GLY A 548 25.97 9.91 -0.63
N ALA A 549 24.77 10.39 -0.30
CA ALA A 549 24.18 10.05 0.99
C ALA A 549 23.70 8.60 0.99
N LYS A 550 24.03 7.86 2.04
CA LYS A 550 23.24 6.68 2.39
C LYS A 550 21.83 7.20 2.61
N GLU A 551 20.90 6.85 1.73
CA GLU A 551 19.49 7.00 2.09
C GLU A 551 19.34 6.32 3.46
N PRO A 552 18.68 6.94 4.45
CA PRO A 552 18.20 6.17 5.57
C PRO A 552 17.44 5.03 4.92
N SER A 553 17.95 3.80 5.06
CA SER A 553 17.29 2.61 4.51
C SER A 553 15.84 2.80 4.90
N GLN A 554 14.90 2.82 3.94
CA GLN A 554 13.49 2.78 4.29
C GLN A 554 13.41 1.68 5.33
N LYS A 555 13.27 2.04 6.61
CA LYS A 555 13.21 1.05 7.68
C LYS A 555 11.92 0.37 7.31
N THR A 556 12.03 -0.78 6.65
CA THR A 556 10.90 -1.55 6.16
C THR A 556 9.95 -1.55 7.33
N VAL A 557 8.83 -0.81 7.19
CA VAL A 557 7.97 -0.43 8.32
C VAL A 557 7.88 -1.66 9.22
N SER A 558 8.44 -1.50 10.43
CA SER A 558 8.80 -2.58 11.35
C SER A 558 7.77 -3.71 11.25
N SER A 559 8.18 -4.81 10.62
CA SER A 559 7.38 -6.02 10.37
C SER A 559 5.88 -5.77 10.20
N LEU A 560 5.42 -5.58 8.95
CA LEU A 560 4.02 -5.85 8.63
C LEU A 560 3.57 -7.11 9.39
N PRO A 561 2.40 -7.10 10.03
CA PRO A 561 1.98 -8.22 10.83
C PRO A 561 2.01 -9.49 9.97
N ARG A 562 2.55 -10.58 10.53
CA ARG A 562 2.70 -11.86 9.81
C ARG A 562 1.36 -12.28 9.18
N PHE A 563 0.26 -11.99 9.87
CA PHE A 563 -1.10 -12.08 9.35
C PHE A 563 -1.89 -10.84 9.69
N THR A 564 -2.76 -10.41 8.77
CA THR A 564 -3.77 -9.39 9.03
C THR A 564 -5.03 -10.03 9.62
N SER A 565 -5.88 -9.25 10.28
CA SER A 565 -7.13 -9.75 10.88
C SER A 565 -8.33 -9.18 10.16
N PRO A 566 -8.86 -9.86 9.14
CA PRO A 566 -9.93 -9.27 8.35
C PRO A 566 -11.17 -8.94 9.18
N VAL A 567 -11.65 -7.71 9.05
CA VAL A 567 -12.89 -7.24 9.69
C VAL A 567 -13.97 -7.11 8.63
N TYR A 568 -15.11 -7.79 8.82
CA TYR A 568 -16.23 -7.78 7.85
C TYR A 568 -17.57 -7.50 8.52
N GLU A 569 -17.53 -7.03 9.77
CA GLU A 569 -18.72 -6.54 10.46
C GLU A 569 -19.18 -5.24 9.81
N ARG A 570 -20.48 -5.13 9.52
CA ARG A 570 -21.07 -3.91 8.95
C ARG A 570 -21.04 -2.78 9.96
N SER A 571 -20.69 -1.60 9.49
CA SER A 571 -20.65 -0.39 10.31
C SER A 571 -20.77 0.86 9.43
N SER A 572 -21.42 1.89 9.98
CA SER A 572 -21.56 3.16 9.28
C SER A 572 -20.22 3.89 9.16
N ARG A 573 -19.99 4.52 8.02
CA ARG A 573 -18.83 5.40 7.81
C ARG A 573 -18.88 6.60 8.74
N LEU A 574 -17.73 7.01 9.25
CA LEU A 574 -17.59 8.26 9.99
C LEU A 574 -18.07 9.44 9.14
N ALA A 575 -19.14 10.07 9.58
CA ALA A 575 -19.65 11.31 9.00
C ALA A 575 -18.86 12.49 9.56
N ILE A 576 -18.27 13.31 8.68
CA ILE A 576 -17.66 14.56 9.12
C ILE A 576 -18.75 15.64 9.19
N GLY A 577 -18.83 16.34 10.32
CA GLY A 577 -19.66 17.53 10.43
C GLY A 577 -19.14 18.66 9.53
N GLU A 578 -19.99 19.15 8.63
CA GLU A 578 -19.73 20.32 7.80
C GLU A 578 -20.41 21.56 8.37
N ALA A 579 -19.78 22.73 8.20
CA ALA A 579 -20.38 24.00 8.57
C ALA A 579 -21.63 24.29 7.72
N ALA A 580 -22.67 24.85 8.35
CA ALA A 580 -23.91 25.15 7.66
C ALA A 580 -23.66 26.17 6.54
N VAL A 581 -24.39 26.07 5.41
CA VAL A 581 -24.25 27.01 4.28
C VAL A 581 -24.37 28.47 4.75
N ALA A 582 -25.32 28.74 5.65
CA ALA A 582 -25.58 30.08 6.20
C ALA A 582 -24.42 30.65 7.03
N GLU A 583 -23.51 29.79 7.52
CA GLU A 583 -22.28 30.19 8.22
C GLU A 583 -21.13 30.32 7.21
N ARG A 584 -20.98 29.34 6.31
CA ARG A 584 -19.95 29.33 5.25
C ARG A 584 -19.96 30.62 4.42
N VAL A 585 -21.13 31.11 4.02
CA VAL A 585 -21.26 32.32 3.19
C VAL A 585 -20.98 33.64 3.92
N LYS A 586 -20.74 33.61 5.24
CA LYS A 586 -20.44 34.80 6.04
C LYS A 586 -18.95 34.95 6.34
N ASP A 587 -18.16 33.90 6.13
CA ASP A 587 -16.76 33.87 6.50
C ASP A 587 -15.94 33.09 5.45
N VAL A 588 -15.05 33.80 4.79
CA VAL A 588 -14.14 33.27 3.76
C VAL A 588 -13.03 32.41 4.35
N ASP A 589 -12.78 32.47 5.65
CA ASP A 589 -11.75 31.68 6.33
C ASP A 589 -12.35 30.52 7.15
N LEU A 590 -13.67 30.48 7.35
CA LEU A 590 -14.34 29.40 8.07
C LEU A 590 -14.13 28.06 7.34
N GLU A 591 -13.40 27.16 8.01
CA GLU A 591 -13.09 25.83 7.49
C GLU A 591 -14.38 25.00 7.29
N ASP A 592 -14.51 24.39 6.11
CA ASP A 592 -15.73 23.69 5.69
C ASP A 592 -16.12 22.52 6.60
N CYS A 593 -15.11 21.74 6.98
CA CYS A 593 -15.29 20.47 7.66
C CYS A 593 -14.55 20.54 8.99
N ARG A 594 -15.12 20.00 10.06
CA ARG A 594 -14.40 19.83 11.33
C ARG A 594 -13.49 18.59 11.29
N GLY A 595 -12.40 18.61 12.05
CA GLY A 595 -11.57 17.41 12.25
C GLY A 595 -12.30 16.40 13.13
N ALA A 596 -12.09 15.11 12.89
CA ALA A 596 -12.58 14.06 13.79
C ALA A 596 -11.65 13.93 15.01
N SER A 597 -12.19 13.54 16.15
CA SER A 597 -11.38 13.18 17.32
C SER A 597 -10.53 11.94 17.05
N LEU A 598 -9.46 11.76 17.83
CA LEU A 598 -8.62 10.55 17.74
C LEU A 598 -9.41 9.26 18.02
N LEU A 599 -10.42 9.33 18.90
CA LEU A 599 -11.30 8.19 19.20
C LEU A 599 -12.21 7.85 18.00
N GLU A 600 -12.75 8.85 17.31
CA GLU A 600 -13.51 8.63 16.08
C GLU A 600 -12.62 8.09 14.95
N ALA A 601 -11.40 8.61 14.82
CA ALA A 601 -10.41 8.10 13.88
C ALA A 601 -10.04 6.64 14.19
N GLU A 602 -9.92 6.26 15.47
CA GLU A 602 -9.72 4.87 15.89
C GLU A 602 -10.90 3.98 15.50
N LYS A 603 -12.13 4.39 15.81
CA LYS A 603 -13.35 3.66 15.43
C LYS A 603 -13.43 3.46 13.92
N GLU A 604 -13.13 4.51 13.14
CA GLU A 604 -13.10 4.44 11.68
C GLU A 604 -11.98 3.51 11.17
N ALA A 605 -10.79 3.55 11.78
CA ALA A 605 -9.69 2.66 11.42
C ALA A 605 -10.04 1.17 11.64
N ARG A 606 -10.84 0.84 12.66
CA ARG A 606 -11.35 -0.52 12.92
C ARG A 606 -12.30 -1.04 11.83
N ARG A 607 -12.82 -0.16 10.96
CA ARG A 607 -13.58 -0.56 9.75
C ARG A 607 -12.67 -1.08 8.64
N CYS A 608 -11.35 -0.92 8.73
CA CYS A 608 -10.44 -1.46 7.71
C CYS A 608 -10.59 -2.97 7.57
N PHE A 609 -10.78 -3.45 6.34
CA PHE A 609 -10.90 -4.88 6.03
C PHE A 609 -9.62 -5.69 6.25
N ASP A 610 -8.49 -5.04 6.54
CA ASP A 610 -7.22 -5.74 6.79
C ASP A 610 -6.94 -6.76 5.68
N CYS A 611 -7.07 -6.27 4.44
CA CYS A 611 -7.17 -7.11 3.25
C CYS A 611 -5.98 -8.08 3.15
N GLY A 612 -6.28 -9.37 2.95
CA GLY A 612 -5.27 -10.41 2.86
C GLY A 612 -5.82 -11.72 2.32
N CYS A 613 -4.95 -12.69 2.07
CA CYS A 613 -5.33 -14.02 1.59
C CYS A 613 -5.52 -15.00 2.76
N LEU A 614 -6.72 -15.57 2.90
CA LEU A 614 -7.04 -16.56 3.93
C LEU A 614 -6.71 -18.01 3.53
N ALA A 615 -6.12 -18.21 2.36
CA ALA A 615 -5.77 -19.54 1.87
C ALA A 615 -4.71 -20.17 2.79
N ILE A 616 -4.84 -21.46 3.07
CA ILE A 616 -3.94 -22.17 3.97
C ILE A 616 -2.75 -22.79 3.23
N ASN A 617 -1.62 -22.94 3.93
CA ASN A 617 -0.52 -23.77 3.45
C ASN A 617 -0.85 -25.26 3.61
N PRO A 618 -0.67 -26.09 2.57
CA PRO A 618 -0.98 -27.52 2.66
C PRO A 618 0.19 -28.44 3.02
N SER A 619 1.39 -27.93 3.24
CA SER A 619 2.59 -28.76 3.41
C SER A 619 2.64 -29.37 4.82
N ASP A 620 2.29 -30.66 4.92
CA ASP A 620 2.45 -31.45 6.15
C ASP A 620 3.92 -31.49 6.60
N VAL A 621 4.85 -31.71 5.66
CA VAL A 621 6.29 -31.74 5.90
C VAL A 621 6.81 -30.37 6.35
N GLY A 622 6.27 -29.28 5.80
CA GLY A 622 6.59 -27.92 6.23
C GLY A 622 6.35 -27.69 7.72
N ASN A 623 5.23 -28.17 8.26
CA ASN A 623 4.93 -28.09 9.69
C ASN A 623 5.97 -28.84 10.53
N ALA A 624 6.34 -30.05 10.11
CA ALA A 624 7.36 -30.84 10.77
C ALA A 624 8.73 -30.14 10.75
N LEU A 625 9.12 -29.54 9.62
CA LEU A 625 10.39 -28.80 9.52
C LEU A 625 10.42 -27.58 10.45
N VAL A 626 9.32 -26.84 10.60
CA VAL A 626 9.26 -25.73 11.57
C VAL A 626 9.45 -26.23 13.00
N ALA A 627 8.85 -27.36 13.36
CA ALA A 627 9.02 -27.97 14.68
C ALA A 627 10.44 -28.51 14.90
N LEU A 628 11.06 -29.08 13.86
CA LEU A 628 12.42 -29.62 13.89
C LEU A 628 13.53 -28.58 13.70
N ARG A 629 13.19 -27.28 13.65
CA ARG A 629 14.15 -26.19 13.41
C ARG A 629 14.89 -26.32 12.06
N GLY A 630 14.21 -26.87 11.05
CA GLY A 630 14.76 -27.11 9.72
C GLY A 630 15.16 -25.81 8.99
N THR A 631 16.14 -25.93 8.12
CA THR A 631 16.63 -24.88 7.22
C THR A 631 16.48 -25.35 5.78
N ILE A 632 15.89 -24.51 4.94
CA ILE A 632 15.73 -24.73 3.49
C ILE A 632 16.89 -24.03 2.80
N VAL A 633 17.72 -24.80 2.11
CA VAL A 633 18.82 -24.30 1.30
C VAL A 633 18.34 -24.17 -0.13
N THR A 634 18.57 -22.99 -0.70
CA THR A 634 18.24 -22.67 -2.08
C THR A 634 19.50 -22.39 -2.87
N THR A 635 19.34 -22.17 -4.17
CA THR A 635 20.42 -21.70 -5.06
C THR A 635 20.95 -20.32 -4.72
N LYS A 636 20.29 -19.56 -3.82
CA LYS A 636 20.68 -18.19 -3.45
C LYS A 636 21.03 -18.02 -1.98
N ARG A 637 20.41 -18.78 -1.08
CA ARG A 637 20.47 -18.52 0.37
C ARG A 637 20.02 -19.72 1.20
N SER A 638 20.26 -19.64 2.50
CA SER A 638 19.71 -20.56 3.49
C SER A 638 18.64 -19.85 4.31
N ILE A 639 17.47 -20.46 4.47
CA ILE A 639 16.28 -19.83 5.05
C ILE A 639 15.71 -20.76 6.13
N GLY A 640 15.51 -20.27 7.35
CA GLY A 640 14.82 -21.04 8.38
C GLY A 640 13.40 -21.42 7.96
N ALA A 641 12.93 -22.62 8.28
CA ALA A 641 11.63 -23.12 7.85
C ALA A 641 10.45 -22.20 8.22
N GLU A 642 10.52 -21.55 9.38
CA GLU A 642 9.49 -20.60 9.80
C GLU A 642 9.40 -19.36 8.88
N THR A 643 10.55 -18.84 8.45
CA THR A 643 10.65 -17.71 7.52
C THR A 643 10.33 -18.13 6.08
N PHE A 644 10.67 -19.36 5.69
CA PHE A 644 10.41 -19.88 4.35
C PHE A 644 8.92 -19.83 3.99
N PHE A 645 8.06 -20.15 4.95
CA PHE A 645 6.59 -20.05 4.87
C PHE A 645 6.06 -18.75 5.47
N ALA A 646 6.71 -17.61 5.22
CA ALA A 646 6.14 -16.28 5.44
C ALA A 646 5.49 -15.79 4.13
N PRO A 647 4.34 -16.37 3.70
CA PRO A 647 3.73 -16.04 2.43
C PRO A 647 3.21 -14.59 2.44
N ASN A 648 3.11 -14.03 1.24
CA ASN A 648 2.23 -12.90 0.98
C ASN A 648 0.96 -13.41 0.31
N ALA A 649 0.01 -12.52 0.04
CA ALA A 649 -1.27 -12.90 -0.55
C ALA A 649 -1.16 -13.67 -1.88
N THR A 650 -0.08 -13.52 -2.65
CA THR A 650 0.11 -14.10 -3.99
C THR A 650 1.16 -15.21 -4.07
N ALA A 651 1.96 -15.43 -3.03
CA ALA A 651 3.01 -16.46 -3.00
C ALA A 651 2.88 -17.37 -1.78
N SER A 652 3.21 -18.65 -1.91
CA SER A 652 3.08 -19.65 -0.83
C SER A 652 4.34 -19.77 0.03
N THR A 653 5.45 -19.25 -0.50
CA THR A 653 6.79 -19.24 0.10
C THR A 653 7.49 -17.94 -0.27
N VAL A 654 8.65 -17.68 0.33
CA VAL A 654 9.49 -16.50 0.04
C VAL A 654 10.42 -16.67 -1.18
N LEU A 655 10.29 -17.78 -1.91
CA LEU A 655 11.14 -18.06 -3.08
C LEU A 655 10.97 -17.01 -4.18
N GLU A 656 12.09 -16.56 -4.73
CA GLU A 656 12.10 -15.71 -5.92
C GLU A 656 11.82 -16.54 -7.20
N ALA A 657 11.43 -15.86 -8.28
CA ALA A 657 11.05 -16.52 -9.52
C ALA A 657 12.19 -17.33 -10.19
N ASP A 658 13.44 -17.01 -9.87
CA ASP A 658 14.67 -17.67 -10.33
C ASP A 658 15.42 -18.42 -9.21
N GLU A 659 14.73 -18.76 -8.13
CA GLU A 659 15.28 -19.46 -6.96
C GLU A 659 14.71 -20.89 -6.87
N MET A 660 15.59 -21.87 -6.59
CA MET A 660 15.22 -23.29 -6.47
C MET A 660 15.72 -23.84 -5.13
N ILE A 661 14.94 -24.72 -4.50
CA ILE A 661 15.36 -25.49 -3.32
C ILE A 661 16.32 -26.60 -3.76
N THR A 662 17.45 -26.74 -3.08
CA THR A 662 18.48 -27.76 -3.38
C THR A 662 18.65 -28.77 -2.24
N GLU A 663 18.52 -28.33 -0.98
CA GLU A 663 18.74 -29.17 0.19
C GLU A 663 17.86 -28.71 1.37
N ILE A 664 17.49 -29.65 2.23
CA ILE A 664 16.88 -29.40 3.54
C ILE A 664 17.87 -29.88 4.60
N ARG A 665 18.15 -29.02 5.58
CA ARG A 665 18.99 -29.33 6.75
C ARG A 665 18.14 -29.36 8.00
N ILE A 666 18.30 -30.38 8.83
CA ILE A 666 17.62 -30.49 10.12
C ILE A 666 18.69 -30.77 11.17
N PRO A 667 18.80 -29.93 12.22
CA PRO A 667 19.82 -30.14 13.24
C PRO A 667 19.63 -31.47 13.97
N SER A 668 20.70 -32.03 14.53
CA SER A 668 20.61 -33.18 15.45
C SER A 668 19.70 -32.85 16.63
N LEU A 669 18.79 -33.78 16.93
CA LEU A 669 17.91 -33.64 18.09
C LEU A 669 18.59 -34.15 19.37
N PRO A 670 18.30 -33.55 20.53
CA PRO A 670 18.73 -34.08 21.81
C PRO A 670 18.28 -35.54 21.99
N LYS A 671 19.15 -36.39 22.57
CA LYS A 671 18.80 -37.77 22.89
C LYS A 671 17.53 -37.81 23.76
N GLY A 672 16.57 -38.64 23.40
CA GLY A 672 15.31 -38.79 24.11
C GLY A 672 14.22 -37.78 23.73
N ALA A 673 14.46 -36.90 22.73
CA ALA A 673 13.42 -36.02 22.21
C ALA A 673 12.20 -36.83 21.70
N ARG A 674 11.03 -36.51 22.24
CA ARG A 674 9.73 -37.13 21.92
C ARG A 674 9.10 -36.35 20.78
N GLN A 675 8.63 -37.05 19.76
CA GLN A 675 8.22 -36.49 18.48
C GLN A 675 6.86 -37.03 18.08
N LYS A 676 5.91 -36.17 17.69
CA LYS A 676 4.58 -36.61 17.24
C LYS A 676 3.94 -35.70 16.20
N TYR A 677 3.45 -36.29 15.10
CA TYR A 677 2.60 -35.63 14.11
C TYR A 677 1.17 -36.17 14.15
N LEU A 678 0.19 -35.28 14.25
CA LEU A 678 -1.22 -35.60 14.11
C LEU A 678 -1.88 -34.76 13.02
N LYS A 679 -2.77 -35.38 12.24
CA LYS A 679 -3.51 -34.75 11.15
C LYS A 679 -4.98 -35.14 11.21
N PHE A 680 -5.85 -34.15 11.21
CA PHE A 680 -7.29 -34.34 11.10
C PHE A 680 -7.78 -33.95 9.69
N THR A 681 -8.62 -34.81 9.10
CA THR A 681 -9.18 -34.69 7.74
C THR A 681 -10.60 -35.21 7.74
N LEU A 682 -11.48 -34.70 6.86
CA LEU A 682 -12.83 -35.28 6.71
C LEU A 682 -12.82 -36.62 5.98
N ARG A 683 -11.90 -36.82 5.02
CA ARG A 683 -11.78 -38.08 4.25
C ARG A 683 -10.34 -38.63 4.27
N LYS A 684 -10.10 -39.69 5.06
CA LYS A 684 -8.82 -40.42 5.14
C LYS A 684 -8.75 -41.43 3.98
N PRO A 685 -8.30 -41.07 2.75
CA PRO A 685 -6.89 -40.74 2.48
C PRO A 685 -6.63 -39.66 1.40
N ILE A 686 -7.65 -38.96 0.92
CA ILE A 686 -7.59 -38.06 -0.27
C ILE A 686 -7.59 -36.58 0.12
N ASP A 687 -7.91 -36.28 1.38
CA ASP A 687 -8.20 -34.92 1.81
C ASP A 687 -6.98 -34.21 2.43
N PHE A 688 -6.94 -32.89 2.28
CA PHE A 688 -5.94 -32.06 2.92
C PHE A 688 -6.30 -31.84 4.39
N ALA A 689 -5.31 -31.49 5.22
CA ALA A 689 -5.55 -31.27 6.64
C ALA A 689 -6.60 -30.17 6.85
N LEU A 690 -7.56 -30.43 7.74
CA LEU A 690 -8.34 -29.35 8.36
C LEU A 690 -7.50 -28.67 9.44
N VAL A 691 -6.86 -29.48 10.28
CA VAL A 691 -5.87 -29.05 11.27
C VAL A 691 -4.83 -30.16 11.38
N SER A 692 -3.57 -29.79 11.52
CA SER A 692 -2.50 -30.70 11.92
C SER A 692 -1.66 -30.10 13.04
N VAL A 693 -1.02 -30.96 13.83
CA VAL A 693 -0.12 -30.55 14.91
C VAL A 693 1.16 -31.37 14.81
N ALA A 694 2.29 -30.67 14.82
CA ALA A 694 3.62 -31.24 14.91
C ALA A 694 4.23 -30.84 16.26
N SER A 695 4.71 -31.81 17.04
CA SER A 695 5.30 -31.55 18.36
C SER A 695 6.65 -32.21 18.51
N VAL A 696 7.57 -31.50 19.17
CA VAL A 696 8.86 -32.02 19.67
C VAL A 696 8.98 -31.61 21.12
N LEU A 697 9.12 -32.58 22.03
CA LEU A 697 9.30 -32.36 23.46
C LEU A 697 10.61 -32.96 23.92
N GLN A 698 11.41 -32.20 24.66
CA GLN A 698 12.57 -32.70 25.37
C GLN A 698 12.20 -32.90 26.84
N MET A 699 12.20 -34.14 27.31
CA MET A 699 11.82 -34.49 28.68
C MET A 699 13.05 -34.89 29.50
N ALA A 700 13.11 -34.43 30.75
CA ALA A 700 14.10 -34.88 31.72
C ALA A 700 13.44 -34.98 33.10
N ASN A 701 13.43 -36.18 33.70
CA ASN A 701 12.83 -36.46 35.01
C ASN A 701 11.38 -35.93 35.15
N GLY A 702 10.54 -36.20 34.14
CA GLY A 702 9.15 -35.72 34.11
C GLY A 702 8.96 -34.23 33.79
N THR A 703 10.03 -33.45 33.74
CA THR A 703 10.02 -32.01 33.41
C THR A 703 10.28 -31.78 31.93
N CYS A 704 9.51 -30.90 31.29
CA CYS A 704 9.78 -30.46 29.92
C CYS A 704 10.91 -29.42 29.90
N LYS A 705 11.99 -29.68 29.17
CA LYS A 705 13.17 -28.80 29.05
C LYS A 705 13.13 -27.91 27.82
N ASP A 706 12.60 -28.42 26.72
CA ASP A 706 12.34 -27.68 25.48
C ASP A 706 11.08 -28.24 24.84
N ALA A 707 10.31 -27.37 24.19
CA ALA A 707 9.12 -27.74 23.47
C ALA A 707 8.99 -26.93 22.18
N ARG A 708 8.61 -27.59 21.09
CA ARG A 708 8.15 -26.93 19.87
C ARG A 708 6.83 -27.52 19.42
N ILE A 709 5.81 -26.69 19.32
CA ILE A 709 4.44 -27.07 18.96
C ILE A 709 4.03 -26.22 17.75
N VAL A 710 3.70 -26.88 16.64
CA VAL A 710 3.36 -26.22 15.37
C VAL A 710 2.01 -26.69 14.88
N LEU A 711 1.09 -25.74 14.68
CA LEU A 711 -0.20 -25.97 14.04
C LEU A 711 -0.09 -25.73 12.53
N GLY A 712 -0.59 -26.69 11.75
CA GLY A 712 -0.71 -26.63 10.29
C GLY A 712 -2.16 -26.53 9.83
N ALA A 713 -2.36 -26.09 8.58
CA ALA A 713 -3.68 -25.88 7.96
C ALA A 713 -4.62 -24.91 8.71
N VAL A 714 -4.12 -24.16 9.68
CA VAL A 714 -4.87 -23.15 10.44
C VAL A 714 -4.55 -21.72 10.02
N ALA A 715 -3.54 -21.55 9.15
CA ALA A 715 -3.12 -20.26 8.62
C ALA A 715 -2.44 -20.40 7.25
N PRO A 716 -2.16 -19.29 6.55
CA PRO A 716 -1.40 -19.30 5.29
C PRO A 716 0.02 -19.85 5.39
N GLY A 717 0.57 -20.00 6.59
CA GLY A 717 1.82 -20.72 6.88
C GLY A 717 1.74 -21.45 8.22
N PRO A 718 2.73 -22.28 8.60
CA PRO A 718 2.76 -22.97 9.89
C PRO A 718 2.81 -21.98 11.07
N ILE A 719 2.03 -22.26 12.12
CA ILE A 719 1.94 -21.42 13.33
C ILE A 719 2.63 -22.11 14.50
N ARG A 720 3.61 -21.45 15.12
CA ARG A 720 4.17 -21.91 16.40
C ARG A 720 3.28 -21.47 17.56
N ALA A 721 2.87 -22.43 18.38
CA ALA A 721 2.12 -22.16 19.61
C ALA A 721 3.05 -21.76 20.76
N LYS A 722 3.74 -20.61 20.63
CA LYS A 722 4.75 -20.16 21.61
C LYS A 722 4.20 -20.04 23.04
N LYS A 723 2.98 -19.53 23.22
CA LYS A 723 2.35 -19.44 24.54
C LYS A 723 2.17 -20.82 25.19
N ALA A 724 1.79 -21.83 24.41
CA ALA A 724 1.69 -23.20 24.89
C ALA A 724 3.05 -23.79 25.25
N GLU A 725 4.08 -23.52 24.43
CA GLU A 725 5.47 -23.90 24.72
C GLU A 725 5.96 -23.27 26.03
N GLU A 726 5.72 -21.96 26.23
CA GLU A 726 6.09 -21.21 27.44
C GLU A 726 5.41 -21.73 28.71
N ILE A 727 4.16 -22.19 28.62
CA ILE A 727 3.42 -22.75 29.76
C ILE A 727 4.08 -24.04 30.29
N ILE A 728 4.58 -24.89 29.40
CA ILE A 728 5.08 -26.23 29.74
C ILE A 728 6.58 -26.29 29.99
N ILE A 729 7.38 -25.43 29.35
CA ILE A 729 8.83 -25.42 29.50
C ILE A 729 9.21 -25.09 30.95
N GLY A 730 10.12 -25.89 31.51
CA GLY A 730 10.62 -25.77 32.87
C GLY A 730 9.74 -26.43 33.94
N LYS A 731 8.59 -27.00 33.57
CA LYS A 731 7.62 -27.58 34.53
C LYS A 731 7.43 -29.10 34.36
N PRO A 732 7.06 -29.83 35.43
CA PRO A 732 6.52 -31.17 35.31
C PRO A 732 5.24 -31.18 34.47
N ILE A 733 5.11 -32.13 33.55
CA ILE A 733 3.90 -32.23 32.73
C ILE A 733 2.80 -32.95 33.52
N THR A 734 1.66 -32.30 33.71
CA THR A 734 0.43 -32.87 34.31
C THR A 734 -0.75 -32.73 33.34
N ALA A 735 -1.85 -33.44 33.61
CA ALA A 735 -3.06 -33.35 32.77
C ALA A 735 -3.62 -31.92 32.73
N GLU A 736 -3.59 -31.20 33.86
CA GLU A 736 -4.05 -29.83 33.99
C GLU A 736 -3.17 -28.87 33.15
N LEU A 737 -1.85 -29.04 33.22
CA LEU A 737 -0.91 -28.20 32.47
C LEU A 737 -1.02 -28.45 30.95
N ILE A 738 -1.30 -29.69 30.54
CA ILE A 738 -1.59 -30.03 29.14
C ILE A 738 -2.85 -29.29 28.67
N GLU A 739 -3.90 -29.25 29.48
CA GLU A 739 -5.15 -28.57 29.16
C GLU A 739 -4.92 -27.06 29.02
N GLU A 740 -4.21 -26.44 29.97
CA GLU A 740 -3.83 -25.03 29.93
C GLU A 740 -3.03 -24.69 28.66
N ALA A 741 -2.03 -25.50 28.32
CA ALA A 741 -1.22 -25.33 27.13
C ALA A 741 -2.04 -25.50 25.84
N ALA A 742 -2.98 -26.45 25.81
CA ALA A 742 -3.85 -26.67 24.67
C ALA A 742 -4.80 -25.50 24.41
N GLU A 743 -5.36 -24.89 25.47
CA GLU A 743 -6.15 -23.66 25.37
C GLU A 743 -5.30 -22.48 24.88
N ALA A 744 -4.12 -22.29 25.47
CA ALA A 744 -3.20 -21.23 25.08
C ALA A 744 -2.72 -21.33 23.61
N ALA A 745 -2.63 -22.55 23.07
CA ALA A 745 -2.24 -22.78 21.68
C ALA A 745 -3.22 -22.21 20.65
N VAL A 746 -4.50 -22.06 21.02
CA VAL A 746 -5.56 -21.58 20.13
C VAL A 746 -6.20 -20.27 20.58
N ALA A 747 -5.74 -19.67 21.68
CA ALA A 747 -6.29 -18.46 22.27
C ALA A 747 -6.29 -17.24 21.33
N GLU A 748 -5.35 -17.16 20.39
CA GLU A 748 -5.26 -16.06 19.41
C GLU A 748 -6.04 -16.33 18.12
N SER A 749 -6.80 -17.42 18.06
CA SER A 749 -7.59 -17.75 16.89
C SER A 749 -8.72 -16.74 16.65
N ARG A 750 -8.94 -16.42 15.38
CA ARG A 750 -9.94 -15.50 14.85
C ARG A 750 -10.74 -16.25 13.78
N PRO A 751 -11.61 -17.20 14.18
CA PRO A 751 -12.37 -17.96 13.22
C PRO A 751 -13.35 -17.07 12.45
N LEU A 752 -13.59 -17.44 11.21
CA LEU A 752 -14.64 -16.92 10.37
C LEU A 752 -15.95 -17.68 10.63
N SER A 753 -17.03 -17.18 10.03
CA SER A 753 -18.40 -17.65 10.26
C SER A 753 -18.63 -19.17 10.16
N LYS A 754 -17.84 -19.89 9.35
CA LYS A 754 -18.04 -21.34 9.11
C LYS A 754 -16.86 -22.22 9.54
N ASN A 755 -15.82 -21.69 10.18
CA ASN A 755 -14.63 -22.48 10.51
C ASN A 755 -14.26 -22.49 12.00
N GLY A 756 -15.14 -22.01 12.88
CA GLY A 756 -14.96 -22.05 14.34
C GLY A 756 -14.67 -23.43 14.92
N TYR A 757 -15.21 -24.49 14.32
CA TYR A 757 -14.94 -25.88 14.73
C TYR A 757 -13.45 -26.26 14.69
N LYS A 758 -12.63 -25.59 13.85
CA LYS A 758 -11.18 -25.84 13.76
C LYS A 758 -10.44 -25.47 15.04
N VAL A 759 -10.96 -24.52 15.83
CA VAL A 759 -10.38 -24.13 17.12
C VAL A 759 -10.40 -25.31 18.09
N GLN A 760 -11.56 -25.97 18.21
CA GLN A 760 -11.72 -27.16 19.07
C GLN A 760 -10.84 -28.33 18.60
N ILE A 761 -10.78 -28.58 17.29
CA ILE A 761 -9.88 -29.61 16.74
C ILE A 761 -8.42 -29.29 17.06
N GLY A 762 -7.98 -28.04 16.86
CA GLY A 762 -6.63 -27.61 17.16
C GLY A 762 -6.26 -27.85 18.62
N ARG A 763 -7.10 -27.42 19.56
CA ARG A 763 -6.93 -27.67 21.00
C ARG A 763 -6.81 -29.17 21.29
N ALA A 764 -7.76 -29.98 20.80
CA ALA A 764 -7.77 -31.41 21.04
C ALA A 764 -6.52 -32.12 20.48
N LEU A 765 -6.04 -31.72 19.29
CA LEU A 765 -4.82 -32.27 18.72
C LEU A 765 -3.57 -31.85 19.50
N VAL A 766 -3.49 -30.59 19.96
CA VAL A 766 -2.38 -30.14 20.82
C VAL A 766 -2.35 -30.95 22.10
N LYS A 767 -3.48 -31.06 22.81
CA LYS A 767 -3.63 -31.90 24.01
C LYS A 767 -3.11 -33.32 23.75
N LYS A 768 -3.62 -33.99 22.72
CA LYS A 768 -3.24 -35.36 22.37
C LYS A 768 -1.75 -35.49 22.04
N THR A 769 -1.14 -34.53 21.34
CA THR A 769 0.30 -34.58 21.08
C THR A 769 1.14 -34.43 22.35
N LEU A 770 0.67 -33.65 23.34
CA LEU A 770 1.36 -33.47 24.61
C LEU A 770 1.20 -34.71 25.51
N GLU A 771 0.03 -35.33 25.57
CA GLU A 771 -0.21 -36.59 26.28
C GLU A 771 0.70 -37.71 25.74
N GLU A 772 0.67 -37.94 24.42
CA GLU A 772 1.50 -38.96 23.78
C GLU A 772 3.01 -38.65 23.89
N GLY A 773 3.37 -37.37 23.86
CA GLY A 773 4.77 -36.93 23.96
C GLY A 773 5.34 -36.98 25.38
N SER A 774 4.52 -36.77 26.40
CA SER A 774 4.93 -36.80 27.81
C SER A 774 4.76 -38.17 28.47
N GLY A 775 3.88 -39.02 27.95
CA GLY A 775 3.47 -40.29 28.57
C GLY A 775 2.45 -40.12 29.70
N VAL A 776 1.93 -38.91 29.91
CA VAL A 776 0.86 -38.63 30.85
C VAL A 776 -0.48 -38.87 30.15
N HIS A 777 -1.24 -39.84 30.64
CA HIS A 777 -2.59 -40.14 30.14
C HIS A 777 -3.62 -39.69 31.17
N ASP A 778 -4.70 -39.09 30.69
CA ASP A 778 -5.91 -38.87 31.48
C ASP A 778 -6.52 -40.24 31.82
N LYS A 779 -6.56 -40.59 33.11
CA LYS A 779 -7.08 -41.88 33.59
C LYS A 779 -8.60 -42.01 33.46
N ASN A 780 -9.31 -40.96 33.03
CA ASN A 780 -10.77 -40.91 32.96
C ASN A 780 -11.36 -41.21 31.56
N LEU A 781 -10.54 -41.66 30.60
CA LEU A 781 -10.96 -41.97 29.22
C LEU A 781 -10.56 -43.39 28.75
N SER A 782 -10.49 -44.35 29.68
CA SER A 782 -10.40 -45.79 29.37
C SER A 782 -11.78 -46.42 29.19
#